data_AF-A0AAU7UD12-F1
#
_entry.id   AF-A0AAU7UD12-F1
#
_cell.length_a   1.000
_cell.length_b   1.000
_cell.length_c   1.000
_cell.angle_alpha   90.00
_cell.angle_beta   90.00
_cell.angle_gamma   90.00
#
_symmetry.space_group_name_H-M   'P 1'
#
loop_
_entity.id
_entity.type
_entity.pdbx_description
1 polymer ?
#
loop_
_entity_poly.entity_id
_entity_poly.type
_entity_poly.pdbx_seq_one_letter_code
_entity_poly.pdbx_strand_id
1 'polypeptide(L)'
;MTTLIRPLQVASYVSGQWHAALGGQEIRDAAYGRPVAYVSSEGVDFAATLRYARQQGGRALRRTTFQDRARMLRALAVYLNERKAEFSALSHHTGATRRDNLVDIDGGIGTLFSYASLARRELPSQPFLLEDDVSVLGKGGTFLGRHVLVPREGVALHINAYNFPVWGMLEKIAPTLIAGLPAIVKPASQTAYVTEAVVRAIHASGLLPDGALQLICGDTGDLLDHLEEQDVVTFTGSAATASKLKVHPTIVGRSVPFNTEADSLNCIVLGRTVTPDAPEFSLFVREVVNEMTSKAGQKCTAIRRVIVPEGMQEPVAAAIRERLAGITVGDPSRDDVRMGPLVSAAQRDNVRGVVEQLRAETELLIGQDTLDLLGGDPDAGAFMAPTLLLSREPLHGRAVHELEAFGPVATLLPYRTLDDAAELARLGRGSLAGSIVTHDRDEARALFFGMASAHGRILVLNRDDARENTGHGSPLPHLKHGGPGRAGGGEELGGLRAVRHYLQRTALQADPTTLQALTGEYVRGAEVHEDRLHPFRKTFEELQVGDSLLTPRRTVTEGDVSAFAALSGDRFYAHTDEIAARESLFGQRVAHGYFILSAAAGLFVDPGVGPVLANYGLEGLRFIEPVGFGDTIRARLTVHSKTARDQKAGEPPSGVVKWQVDVTNQHDTLVATYQLLTLVARAPQDQ
;
A
#
# COMPACT_ATOMS: atom_id res chain seq x y z
N MET A 1 -24.33 2.10 39.57
CA MET A 1 -24.20 0.65 39.88
C MET A 1 -23.25 0.05 38.86
N THR A 2 -21.99 -0.11 39.25
CA THR A 2 -20.89 -0.61 38.41
C THR A 2 -21.03 -2.12 38.24
N THR A 3 -21.44 -2.57 37.06
CA THR A 3 -21.29 -3.97 36.66
C THR A 3 -19.79 -4.28 36.72
N LEU A 4 -19.38 -5.13 37.67
CA LEU A 4 -18.01 -5.62 37.76
C LEU A 4 -17.73 -6.41 36.48
N ILE A 5 -17.11 -5.77 35.49
CA ILE A 5 -16.58 -6.45 34.31
C ILE A 5 -15.49 -7.38 34.83
N ARG A 6 -15.70 -8.70 34.69
CA ARG A 6 -14.62 -9.66 34.93
C ARG A 6 -13.53 -9.39 33.90
N PRO A 7 -12.27 -9.17 34.30
CA PRO A 7 -11.20 -8.96 33.35
C PRO A 7 -11.10 -10.13 32.36
N LEU A 8 -10.86 -9.80 31.09
CA LEU A 8 -10.72 -10.77 30.01
C LEU A 8 -9.44 -11.60 30.20
N GLN A 9 -9.51 -12.89 29.96
CA GLN A 9 -8.31 -13.71 29.77
C GLN A 9 -8.00 -13.74 28.28
N VAL A 10 -7.02 -12.96 27.85
CA VAL A 10 -6.69 -12.84 26.43
C VAL A 10 -6.03 -14.13 25.97
N ALA A 11 -6.64 -14.76 24.97
CA ALA A 11 -6.15 -16.02 24.43
C ALA A 11 -5.26 -15.78 23.20
N SER A 12 -4.29 -16.67 23.01
CA SER A 12 -3.57 -16.84 21.75
C SER A 12 -4.33 -17.83 20.86
N TYR A 13 -4.33 -17.63 19.54
CA TYR A 13 -4.84 -18.63 18.58
C TYR A 13 -3.65 -19.25 17.85
N VAL A 14 -3.29 -20.47 18.25
CA VAL A 14 -2.05 -21.14 17.87
C VAL A 14 -2.32 -22.60 17.51
N SER A 15 -1.68 -23.08 16.44
CA SER A 15 -1.84 -24.45 15.93
C SER A 15 -3.32 -24.85 15.72
N GLY A 16 -4.15 -23.89 15.29
CA GLY A 16 -5.58 -24.10 15.05
C GLY A 16 -6.49 -24.05 16.29
N GLN A 17 -5.94 -23.72 17.47
CA GLN A 17 -6.68 -23.78 18.74
C GLN A 17 -6.50 -22.50 19.58
N TRP A 18 -7.50 -22.20 20.40
CA TRP A 18 -7.41 -21.13 21.39
C TRP A 18 -6.70 -21.62 22.65
N HIS A 19 -5.64 -20.92 23.03
CA HIS A 19 -4.85 -21.17 24.23
C HIS A 19 -4.92 -19.96 25.16
N ALA A 20 -5.35 -20.17 26.40
CA ALA A 20 -5.40 -19.13 27.43
C ALA A 20 -4.68 -19.63 28.69
N ALA A 21 -3.77 -18.81 29.23
CA ALA A 21 -3.09 -19.11 30.48
C ALA A 21 -3.90 -18.64 31.69
N LEU A 22 -3.74 -19.33 32.83
CA LEU A 22 -4.36 -18.97 34.12
C LEU A 22 -3.53 -17.88 34.82
N GLY A 23 -3.37 -16.71 34.20
CA GLY A 23 -2.55 -15.61 34.73
C GLY A 23 -2.01 -14.69 33.64
N GLY A 24 -1.05 -13.84 33.99
CA GLY A 24 -0.35 -12.98 33.03
C GLY A 24 -0.21 -11.53 33.49
N GLN A 25 0.30 -10.71 32.57
CA GLN A 25 0.38 -9.27 32.76
C GLN A 25 -1.02 -8.68 32.85
N GLU A 26 -1.32 -8.00 33.97
CA GLU A 26 -2.56 -7.24 34.11
C GLU A 26 -2.52 -5.99 33.21
N ILE A 27 -3.54 -5.86 32.37
CA ILE A 27 -3.78 -4.71 31.49
C ILE A 27 -4.92 -3.90 32.06
N ARG A 28 -4.69 -2.58 32.19
CA ARG A 28 -5.62 -1.64 32.81
C ARG A 28 -6.27 -0.73 31.79
N ASP A 29 -7.50 -0.35 32.07
CA ASP A 29 -8.24 0.71 31.39
C ASP A 29 -7.47 2.03 31.49
N ALA A 30 -7.34 2.71 30.35
CA ALA A 30 -6.54 3.93 30.23
C ALA A 30 -7.14 5.15 30.95
N ALA A 31 -8.46 5.20 31.16
CA ALA A 31 -9.17 6.35 31.72
C ALA A 31 -9.38 6.25 33.24
N TYR A 32 -9.51 5.05 33.78
CA TYR A 32 -9.86 4.79 35.18
C TYR A 32 -8.89 3.85 35.91
N GLY A 33 -7.90 3.29 35.22
CA GLY A 33 -6.90 2.40 35.82
C GLY A 33 -7.45 1.06 36.33
N ARG A 34 -8.67 0.67 35.91
CA ARG A 34 -9.33 -0.58 36.33
C ARG A 34 -8.79 -1.76 35.53
N PRO A 35 -8.65 -2.97 36.10
CA PRO A 35 -8.25 -4.15 35.33
C PRO A 35 -9.25 -4.46 34.20
N VAL A 36 -8.74 -4.62 32.98
CA VAL A 36 -9.52 -4.93 31.76
C VAL A 36 -9.21 -6.34 31.27
N ALA A 37 -7.94 -6.74 31.30
CA ALA A 37 -7.51 -8.01 30.77
C ALA A 37 -6.25 -8.56 31.45
N TYR A 38 -5.98 -9.84 31.27
CA TYR A 38 -4.71 -10.49 31.56
C TYR A 38 -4.15 -11.09 30.27
N VAL A 39 -2.85 -10.88 30.03
CA VAL A 39 -2.17 -11.31 28.80
C VAL A 39 -0.97 -12.18 29.16
N SER A 40 -0.90 -13.38 28.59
CA SER A 40 0.23 -14.31 28.74
C SER A 40 0.31 -15.27 27.55
N SER A 41 1.54 -15.57 27.13
CA SER A 41 1.88 -16.59 26.14
C SER A 41 2.47 -17.84 26.78
N GLU A 42 2.38 -17.99 28.11
CA GLU A 42 2.86 -19.17 28.82
C GLU A 42 2.16 -20.44 28.29
N GLY A 43 2.95 -21.48 28.01
CA GLY A 43 2.45 -22.75 27.48
C GLY A 43 2.20 -22.78 25.97
N VAL A 44 2.43 -21.67 25.25
CA VAL A 44 2.40 -21.68 23.78
C VAL A 44 3.63 -22.40 23.22
N ASP A 45 3.40 -23.40 22.36
CA ASP A 45 4.46 -24.02 21.56
C ASP A 45 4.67 -23.20 20.28
N PHE A 46 5.67 -22.31 20.30
CA PHE A 46 5.97 -21.43 19.18
C PHE A 46 6.46 -22.18 17.93
N ALA A 47 7.24 -23.24 18.11
CA ALA A 47 7.72 -24.07 17.01
C ALA A 47 6.58 -24.80 16.29
N ALA A 48 5.63 -25.36 17.04
CA ALA A 48 4.43 -25.97 16.48
C ALA A 48 3.55 -24.93 15.77
N THR A 49 3.42 -23.73 16.34
CA THR A 49 2.65 -22.61 15.76
C THR A 49 3.19 -22.23 14.39
N LEU A 50 4.51 -22.03 14.27
CA LEU A 50 5.18 -21.71 13.00
C LEU A 50 5.01 -22.83 11.98
N ARG A 51 5.24 -24.08 12.39
CA ARG A 51 5.10 -25.27 11.54
C ARG A 51 3.68 -25.40 10.99
N TYR A 52 2.66 -25.18 11.83
CA TYR A 52 1.26 -25.24 11.44
C TYR A 52 0.91 -24.18 10.39
N ALA A 53 1.35 -22.93 10.59
CA ALA A 53 1.18 -21.88 9.59
C ALA A 53 1.79 -22.27 8.23
N ARG A 54 3.06 -22.70 8.21
CA ARG A 54 3.75 -23.06 6.96
C ARG A 54 3.08 -24.25 6.25
N GLN A 55 2.75 -25.31 7.00
CA GLN A 55 2.30 -26.58 6.43
C GLN A 55 0.82 -26.59 6.06
N GLN A 56 -0.05 -25.89 6.81
CA GLN A 56 -1.49 -25.88 6.56
C GLN A 56 -1.91 -24.59 5.84
N GLY A 57 -1.77 -23.44 6.52
CA GLY A 57 -2.19 -22.15 5.98
C GLY A 57 -1.46 -21.79 4.70
N GLY A 58 -0.13 -21.89 4.71
CA GLY A 58 0.73 -21.56 3.58
C GLY A 58 0.48 -22.45 2.37
N ARG A 59 0.25 -23.75 2.55
CA ARG A 59 -0.09 -24.66 1.43
C ARG A 59 -1.48 -24.36 0.86
N ALA A 60 -2.46 -24.09 1.71
CA ALA A 60 -3.81 -23.76 1.26
C ALA A 60 -3.83 -22.45 0.45
N LEU A 61 -3.17 -21.41 0.96
CA LEU A 61 -3.11 -20.10 0.29
C LEU A 61 -2.37 -20.16 -1.06
N ARG A 62 -1.22 -20.85 -1.14
CA ARG A 62 -0.43 -20.95 -2.38
C ARG A 62 -1.11 -21.71 -3.52
N ARG A 63 -2.08 -22.58 -3.21
CA ARG A 63 -2.89 -23.30 -4.22
C ARG A 63 -3.95 -22.44 -4.90
N THR A 64 -4.24 -21.27 -4.34
CA THR A 64 -5.24 -20.34 -4.87
C THR A 64 -4.61 -19.26 -5.73
N THR A 65 -5.42 -18.57 -6.54
CA THR A 65 -4.96 -17.42 -7.33
C THR A 65 -5.00 -16.12 -6.51
N PHE A 66 -4.33 -15.06 -6.98
CA PHE A 66 -4.51 -13.73 -6.39
C PHE A 66 -5.98 -13.29 -6.35
N GLN A 67 -6.75 -13.65 -7.38
CA GLN A 67 -8.17 -13.31 -7.50
C GLN A 67 -9.01 -13.99 -6.41
N ASP A 68 -8.74 -15.26 -6.11
CA ASP A 68 -9.44 -15.99 -5.05
C ASP A 68 -9.16 -15.37 -3.67
N ARG A 69 -7.89 -15.06 -3.40
CA ARG A 69 -7.47 -14.40 -2.15
C ARG A 69 -8.05 -12.99 -2.03
N ALA A 70 -8.23 -12.28 -3.14
CA ALA A 70 -8.90 -10.99 -3.15
C ALA A 70 -10.41 -11.09 -2.85
N ARG A 71 -11.11 -12.13 -3.36
CA ARG A 71 -12.52 -12.39 -3.01
C ARG A 71 -12.66 -12.75 -1.53
N MET A 72 -11.77 -13.61 -1.02
CA MET A 72 -11.67 -13.95 0.39
C MET A 72 -11.49 -12.70 1.27
N LEU A 73 -10.55 -11.81 0.92
CA LEU A 73 -10.30 -10.58 1.66
C LEU A 73 -11.49 -9.61 1.64
N ARG A 74 -12.20 -9.51 0.50
CA ARG A 74 -13.43 -8.71 0.40
C ARG A 74 -14.54 -9.26 1.29
N ALA A 75 -14.76 -10.57 1.27
CA ALA A 75 -15.75 -11.22 2.13
C ALA A 75 -15.44 -10.98 3.62
N LEU A 76 -14.16 -11.06 3.98
CA LEU A 76 -13.71 -10.78 5.34
C LEU A 76 -13.98 -9.32 5.75
N ALA A 77 -13.70 -8.37 4.86
CA ALA A 77 -13.96 -6.96 5.11
C ALA A 77 -15.45 -6.67 5.38
N VAL A 78 -16.36 -7.29 4.61
CA VAL A 78 -17.81 -7.19 4.83
C VAL A 78 -18.19 -7.75 6.21
N TYR A 79 -17.71 -8.96 6.53
CA TYR A 79 -18.00 -9.63 7.79
C TYR A 79 -17.57 -8.81 9.02
N LEU A 80 -16.37 -8.20 8.97
CA LEU A 80 -15.86 -7.36 10.05
C LEU A 80 -16.60 -6.02 10.14
N ASN A 81 -16.99 -5.43 9.00
CA ASN A 81 -17.74 -4.17 8.98
C ASN A 81 -19.08 -4.26 9.70
N GLU A 82 -19.76 -5.40 9.63
CA GLU A 82 -21.02 -5.66 10.36
C GLU A 82 -20.84 -5.67 11.89
N ARG A 83 -19.61 -5.91 12.38
CA ARG A 83 -19.28 -6.10 13.81
C ARG A 83 -18.47 -4.96 14.42
N LYS A 84 -18.17 -3.91 13.64
CA LYS A 84 -17.27 -2.82 14.06
C LYS A 84 -17.69 -2.08 15.34
N ALA A 85 -18.99 -2.07 15.66
CA ALA A 85 -19.51 -1.47 16.89
C ALA A 85 -19.00 -2.20 18.15
N GLU A 86 -18.87 -3.53 18.10
CA GLU A 86 -18.36 -4.35 19.21
C GLU A 86 -16.88 -4.03 19.47
N PHE A 87 -16.09 -3.95 18.40
CA PHE A 87 -14.67 -3.58 18.49
C PHE A 87 -14.48 -2.15 19.02
N SER A 88 -15.36 -1.22 18.59
CA SER A 88 -15.31 0.18 19.03
C SER A 88 -15.59 0.31 20.51
N ALA A 89 -16.59 -0.42 21.02
CA ALA A 89 -16.93 -0.43 22.43
C ALA A 89 -15.75 -0.93 23.29
N LEU A 90 -15.08 -2.00 22.86
CA LEU A 90 -13.92 -2.55 23.54
C LEU A 90 -12.70 -1.61 23.46
N SER A 91 -12.51 -0.94 22.33
CA SER A 91 -11.39 -0.02 22.08
C SER A 91 -11.42 1.22 22.99
N HIS A 92 -12.57 1.63 23.55
CA HIS A 92 -12.63 2.74 24.50
C HIS A 92 -11.73 2.54 25.73
N HIS A 93 -11.54 1.29 26.17
CA HIS A 93 -10.63 0.98 27.28
C HIS A 93 -9.15 1.29 26.97
N THR A 94 -8.79 1.43 25.68
CA THR A 94 -7.43 1.83 25.24
C THR A 94 -7.18 3.35 25.36
N GLY A 95 -8.23 4.12 25.69
CA GLY A 95 -8.20 5.58 25.65
C GLY A 95 -8.68 6.20 24.35
N ALA A 96 -9.00 5.39 23.32
CA ALA A 96 -9.43 5.87 22.02
C ALA A 96 -10.89 6.37 22.02
N THR A 97 -11.10 7.60 21.56
CA THR A 97 -12.45 8.15 21.34
C THR A 97 -13.14 7.48 20.14
N ARG A 98 -14.44 7.72 19.94
CA ARG A 98 -15.14 7.26 18.72
C ARG A 98 -14.47 7.76 17.44
N ARG A 99 -13.99 9.01 17.42
CA ARG A 99 -13.31 9.59 16.25
C ARG A 99 -11.98 8.88 15.97
N ASP A 100 -11.26 8.52 17.02
CA ASP A 100 -10.00 7.76 16.89
C ASP A 100 -10.25 6.35 16.34
N ASN A 101 -11.36 5.73 16.73
CA ASN A 101 -11.77 4.42 16.22
C ASN A 101 -12.13 4.44 14.72
N LEU A 102 -12.52 5.58 14.14
CA LEU A 102 -12.68 5.68 12.69
C LEU A 102 -11.36 5.44 11.94
N VAL A 103 -10.22 5.76 12.56
CA VAL A 103 -8.90 5.51 11.97
C VAL A 103 -8.46 4.05 12.20
N ASP A 104 -8.59 3.56 13.43
CA ASP A 104 -8.12 2.20 13.77
C ASP A 104 -9.03 1.10 13.20
N ILE A 105 -10.34 1.20 13.42
CA ILE A 105 -11.29 0.13 13.08
C ILE A 105 -11.78 0.30 11.64
N ASP A 106 -12.43 1.43 11.32
CA ASP A 106 -12.94 1.66 9.97
C ASP A 106 -11.79 1.76 8.96
N GLY A 107 -10.67 2.41 9.32
CA GLY A 107 -9.48 2.46 8.47
C GLY A 107 -8.85 1.09 8.24
N GLY A 108 -8.77 0.23 9.27
CA GLY A 108 -8.29 -1.15 9.11
C GLY A 108 -9.17 -1.98 8.18
N ILE A 109 -10.49 -1.93 8.36
CA ILE A 109 -11.46 -2.63 7.50
C ILE A 109 -11.45 -2.06 6.07
N GLY A 110 -11.38 -0.73 5.93
CA GLY A 110 -11.23 -0.05 4.65
C GLY A 110 -9.96 -0.44 3.90
N THR A 111 -8.89 -0.76 4.63
CA THR A 111 -7.64 -1.28 4.06
C THR A 111 -7.85 -2.65 3.43
N LEU A 112 -8.63 -3.55 4.06
CA LEU A 112 -8.98 -4.84 3.47
C LEU A 112 -9.77 -4.66 2.15
N PHE A 113 -10.78 -3.77 2.14
CA PHE A 113 -11.51 -3.45 0.92
C PHE A 113 -10.61 -2.89 -0.19
N SER A 114 -9.66 -2.02 0.18
CA SER A 114 -8.73 -1.40 -0.75
C SER A 114 -7.81 -2.43 -1.40
N TYR A 115 -7.20 -3.32 -0.61
CA TYR A 115 -6.33 -4.38 -1.15
C TYR A 115 -7.10 -5.42 -1.95
N ALA A 116 -8.32 -5.78 -1.53
CA ALA A 116 -9.17 -6.66 -2.31
C ALA A 116 -9.46 -6.02 -3.68
N SER A 117 -9.88 -4.77 -3.72
CA SER A 117 -10.15 -4.05 -4.97
C SER A 117 -8.90 -3.93 -5.86
N LEU A 118 -7.76 -3.58 -5.26
CA LEU A 118 -6.49 -3.45 -5.96
C LEU A 118 -6.06 -4.76 -6.61
N ALA A 119 -6.06 -5.86 -5.84
CA ALA A 119 -5.74 -7.19 -6.35
C ALA A 119 -6.69 -7.62 -7.46
N ARG A 120 -7.99 -7.36 -7.32
CA ARG A 120 -9.00 -7.65 -8.35
C ARG A 120 -8.76 -6.90 -9.66
N ARG A 121 -8.23 -5.68 -9.60
CA ARG A 121 -7.98 -4.83 -10.77
C ARG A 121 -6.62 -5.09 -11.43
N GLU A 122 -5.59 -5.33 -10.62
CA GLU A 122 -4.19 -5.22 -11.08
C GLU A 122 -3.39 -6.53 -11.00
N LEU A 123 -3.92 -7.60 -10.37
CA LEU A 123 -3.23 -8.90 -10.29
C LEU A 123 -3.87 -9.94 -11.21
N PRO A 124 -3.09 -10.90 -11.76
CA PRO A 124 -3.62 -11.92 -12.65
C PRO A 124 -4.44 -12.97 -11.89
N SER A 125 -5.21 -13.77 -12.62
CA SER A 125 -5.86 -14.98 -12.10
C SER A 125 -4.88 -16.17 -12.03
N GLN A 126 -3.71 -15.94 -11.45
CA GLN A 126 -2.62 -16.91 -11.31
C GLN A 126 -2.08 -16.90 -9.87
N PRO A 127 -1.32 -17.93 -9.43
CA PRO A 127 -0.68 -17.95 -8.12
C PRO A 127 0.66 -17.19 -8.09
N PHE A 128 1.18 -16.73 -9.23
CA PHE A 128 2.42 -15.98 -9.38
C PHE A 128 2.19 -14.69 -10.19
N LEU A 129 3.13 -13.74 -10.09
CA LEU A 129 3.07 -12.45 -10.76
C LEU A 129 4.27 -12.30 -11.68
N LEU A 130 4.02 -11.85 -12.91
CA LEU A 130 5.06 -11.45 -13.85
C LEU A 130 5.30 -9.96 -13.67
N GLU A 131 6.52 -9.56 -13.33
CA GLU A 131 6.77 -8.20 -12.85
C GLU A 131 7.11 -7.20 -13.97
N ASP A 132 7.77 -7.68 -15.01
CA ASP A 132 8.32 -6.85 -16.09
C ASP A 132 8.26 -7.57 -17.44
N ASP A 133 8.56 -6.83 -18.50
CA ASP A 133 8.56 -7.33 -19.87
C ASP A 133 9.70 -8.32 -20.13
N VAL A 134 9.55 -9.10 -21.19
CA VAL A 134 10.58 -10.06 -21.61
C VAL A 134 11.82 -9.34 -22.15
N SER A 135 12.99 -9.69 -21.62
CA SER A 135 14.29 -9.22 -22.06
C SER A 135 14.93 -10.20 -23.05
N VAL A 136 15.41 -9.70 -24.19
CA VAL A 136 16.18 -10.49 -25.15
C VAL A 136 17.63 -10.55 -24.72
N LEU A 137 18.13 -11.75 -24.39
CA LEU A 137 19.50 -11.96 -23.91
C LEU A 137 20.43 -12.49 -25.01
N GLY A 138 19.88 -13.25 -25.97
CA GLY A 138 20.60 -13.74 -27.14
C GLY A 138 20.24 -12.99 -28.42
N LYS A 139 21.24 -12.70 -29.28
CA LYS A 139 21.04 -11.97 -30.56
C LYS A 139 19.99 -12.59 -31.48
N GLY A 140 19.86 -13.92 -31.46
CA GLY A 140 18.89 -14.65 -32.27
C GLY A 140 17.47 -14.70 -31.69
N GLY A 141 17.22 -14.10 -30.53
CA GLY A 141 15.91 -14.14 -29.87
C GLY A 141 15.54 -15.49 -29.23
N THR A 142 16.46 -16.46 -29.21
CA THR A 142 16.24 -17.82 -28.69
C THR A 142 16.56 -17.99 -27.21
N PHE A 143 17.08 -16.96 -26.55
CA PHE A 143 17.38 -16.96 -25.12
C PHE A 143 16.94 -15.65 -24.50
N LEU A 144 16.00 -15.75 -23.56
CA LEU A 144 15.25 -14.64 -23.00
C LEU A 144 15.30 -14.66 -21.47
N GLY A 145 15.03 -13.51 -20.85
CA GLY A 145 14.94 -13.36 -19.40
C GLY A 145 13.69 -12.59 -18.98
N ARG A 146 13.10 -12.95 -17.85
CA ARG A 146 11.99 -12.20 -17.23
C ARG A 146 11.98 -12.43 -15.72
N HIS A 147 11.58 -11.43 -14.93
CA HIS A 147 11.35 -11.66 -13.50
C HIS A 147 9.95 -12.19 -13.21
N VAL A 148 9.90 -13.20 -12.34
CA VAL A 148 8.68 -13.79 -11.80
C VAL A 148 8.70 -13.66 -10.28
N LEU A 149 7.57 -13.29 -9.71
CA LEU A 149 7.33 -13.20 -8.28
C LEU A 149 6.42 -14.37 -7.86
N VAL A 150 6.94 -15.25 -7.00
CA VAL A 150 6.20 -16.40 -6.47
C VAL A 150 5.96 -16.25 -4.97
N PRO A 151 4.87 -16.76 -4.40
CA PRO A 151 4.66 -16.74 -2.95
C PRO A 151 5.79 -17.44 -2.20
N ARG A 152 6.27 -16.83 -1.11
CA ARG A 152 7.23 -17.49 -0.20
C ARG A 152 6.62 -18.73 0.45
N GLU A 153 7.47 -19.65 0.89
CA GLU A 153 7.04 -20.88 1.57
C GLU A 153 7.09 -20.83 3.11
N GLY A 154 7.34 -19.65 3.67
CA GLY A 154 7.41 -19.43 5.11
C GLY A 154 6.13 -18.80 5.70
N VAL A 155 6.33 -18.02 6.76
CA VAL A 155 5.31 -17.26 7.48
C VAL A 155 5.66 -15.77 7.54
N ALA A 156 4.65 -14.90 7.55
CA ALA A 156 4.83 -13.50 7.94
C ALA A 156 4.54 -13.32 9.43
N LEU A 157 5.58 -13.00 10.22
CA LEU A 157 5.46 -12.65 11.62
C LEU A 157 5.33 -11.13 11.76
N HIS A 158 4.14 -10.67 12.16
CA HIS A 158 3.83 -9.26 12.35
C HIS A 158 3.88 -8.91 13.84
N ILE A 159 4.92 -8.20 14.27
CA ILE A 159 5.08 -7.70 15.64
C ILE A 159 4.60 -6.25 15.66
N ASN A 160 3.46 -6.00 16.29
CA ASN A 160 2.74 -4.73 16.19
C ASN A 160 2.84 -3.88 17.46
N ALA A 161 2.75 -2.56 17.28
CA ALA A 161 2.68 -1.58 18.36
C ALA A 161 1.28 -1.50 18.98
N TYR A 162 1.17 -0.78 20.10
CA TYR A 162 -0.07 -0.66 20.88
C TYR A 162 -1.07 0.34 20.30
N ASN A 163 -0.62 1.26 19.45
CA ASN A 163 -1.40 2.41 19.00
C ASN A 163 -2.59 2.04 18.13
N PHE A 164 -2.42 1.07 17.23
CA PHE A 164 -3.44 0.65 16.25
C PHE A 164 -3.64 -0.87 16.30
N PRO A 165 -4.31 -1.40 17.33
CA PRO A 165 -4.50 -2.85 17.49
C PRO A 165 -5.31 -3.50 16.37
N VAL A 166 -6.15 -2.72 15.65
CA VAL A 166 -6.93 -3.22 14.51
C VAL A 166 -6.26 -2.85 13.20
N TRP A 167 -6.02 -1.56 12.95
CA TRP A 167 -5.44 -1.10 11.68
C TRP A 167 -4.05 -1.68 11.44
N GLY A 168 -3.16 -1.64 12.44
CA GLY A 168 -1.79 -2.16 12.30
C GLY A 168 -1.72 -3.66 12.05
N MET A 169 -2.75 -4.42 12.46
CA MET A 169 -2.89 -5.83 12.07
C MET A 169 -3.42 -5.94 10.64
N LEU A 170 -4.56 -5.30 10.36
CA LEU A 170 -5.28 -5.47 9.09
C LEU A 170 -4.48 -4.94 7.89
N GLU A 171 -3.72 -3.87 8.07
CA GLU A 171 -2.88 -3.29 7.03
C GLU A 171 -1.76 -4.22 6.58
N LYS A 172 -1.21 -5.03 7.50
CA LYS A 172 -0.14 -6.01 7.21
C LYS A 172 -0.68 -7.33 6.70
N ILE A 173 -1.76 -7.86 7.29
CA ILE A 173 -2.29 -9.15 6.86
C ILE A 173 -2.95 -9.07 5.48
N ALA A 174 -3.48 -7.90 5.07
CA ALA A 174 -4.07 -7.71 3.76
C ALA A 174 -3.08 -8.06 2.61
N PRO A 175 -1.93 -7.39 2.46
CA PRO A 175 -0.94 -7.73 1.43
C PRO A 175 -0.32 -9.11 1.66
N THR A 176 -0.17 -9.56 2.91
CA THR A 176 0.35 -10.90 3.26
C THR A 176 -0.53 -12.01 2.68
N LEU A 177 -1.84 -11.94 2.95
CA LEU A 177 -2.82 -12.91 2.46
C LEU A 177 -2.97 -12.81 0.94
N ILE A 178 -2.97 -11.60 0.35
CA ILE A 178 -2.96 -11.46 -1.11
C ILE A 178 -1.71 -12.13 -1.72
N ALA A 179 -0.54 -12.01 -1.11
CA ALA A 179 0.68 -12.66 -1.57
C ALA A 179 0.65 -14.20 -1.42
N GLY A 180 -0.28 -14.76 -0.64
CA GLY A 180 -0.39 -16.19 -0.44
C GLY A 180 0.47 -16.73 0.71
N LEU A 181 0.87 -15.86 1.64
CA LEU A 181 1.66 -16.21 2.82
C LEU A 181 0.76 -16.24 4.07
N PRO A 182 0.92 -17.21 4.99
CA PRO A 182 0.19 -17.21 6.25
C PRO A 182 0.78 -16.15 7.21
N ALA A 183 -0.06 -15.61 8.10
CA ALA A 183 0.33 -14.59 9.06
C ALA A 183 0.28 -15.09 10.51
N ILE A 184 1.28 -14.72 11.31
CA ILE A 184 1.23 -14.78 12.77
C ILE A 184 1.31 -13.34 13.28
N VAL A 185 0.29 -12.91 14.02
CA VAL A 185 0.24 -11.55 14.58
C VAL A 185 0.60 -11.61 16.06
N LYS A 186 1.52 -10.75 16.47
CA LYS A 186 1.90 -10.50 17.87
C LYS A 186 1.60 -9.04 18.18
N PRO A 187 0.44 -8.70 18.78
CA PRO A 187 0.15 -7.34 19.22
C PRO A 187 0.98 -6.95 20.46
N ALA A 188 1.10 -5.65 20.69
CA ALA A 188 1.58 -5.14 21.97
C ALA A 188 0.55 -5.48 23.07
N SER A 189 1.03 -5.92 24.24
CA SER A 189 0.17 -6.47 25.30
C SER A 189 -0.88 -5.46 25.79
N GLN A 190 -0.57 -4.16 25.77
CA GLN A 190 -1.42 -3.07 26.26
C GLN A 190 -2.80 -3.01 25.58
N THR A 191 -2.88 -3.41 24.32
CA THR A 191 -4.13 -3.33 23.52
C THR A 191 -4.47 -4.65 22.82
N ALA A 192 -3.79 -5.74 23.19
CA ALA A 192 -3.93 -7.07 22.59
C ALA A 192 -5.36 -7.63 22.66
N TYR A 193 -6.14 -7.28 23.68
CA TYR A 193 -7.53 -7.71 23.82
C TYR A 193 -8.45 -7.20 22.70
N VAL A 194 -8.12 -6.04 22.08
CA VAL A 194 -8.86 -5.54 20.91
C VAL A 194 -8.49 -6.36 19.67
N THR A 195 -7.19 -6.60 19.45
CA THR A 195 -6.70 -7.44 18.34
C THR A 195 -7.27 -8.85 18.43
N GLU A 196 -7.28 -9.44 19.63
CA GLU A 196 -7.81 -10.77 19.90
C GLU A 196 -9.31 -10.88 19.58
N ALA A 197 -10.12 -9.89 19.96
CA ALA A 197 -11.53 -9.86 19.62
C ALA A 197 -11.76 -9.84 18.09
N VAL A 198 -10.95 -9.08 17.34
CA VAL A 198 -11.03 -9.06 15.88
C VAL A 198 -10.59 -10.39 15.28
N VAL A 199 -9.47 -10.98 15.73
CA VAL A 199 -9.00 -12.30 15.26
C VAL A 199 -10.03 -13.39 15.56
N ARG A 200 -10.69 -13.32 16.72
CA ARG A 200 -11.79 -14.23 17.07
C ARG A 200 -12.95 -14.14 16.10
N ALA A 201 -13.34 -12.92 15.71
CA ALA A 201 -14.35 -12.72 14.67
C ALA A 201 -13.89 -13.26 13.31
N ILE A 202 -12.62 -13.05 12.93
CA ILE A 202 -12.05 -13.59 11.68
C ILE A 202 -12.17 -15.12 11.65
N HIS A 203 -11.76 -15.83 12.71
CA HIS A 203 -11.89 -17.30 12.76
C HIS A 203 -13.34 -17.77 12.80
N ALA A 204 -14.22 -17.07 13.52
CA ALA A 204 -15.64 -17.40 13.56
C ALA A 204 -16.34 -17.26 12.20
N SER A 205 -15.78 -16.50 11.26
CA SER A 205 -16.31 -16.36 9.90
C SER A 205 -16.12 -17.61 9.03
N GLY A 206 -15.11 -18.45 9.32
CA GLY A 206 -14.73 -19.58 8.47
C GLY A 206 -14.23 -19.21 7.07
N LEU A 207 -13.93 -17.92 6.81
CA LEU A 207 -13.54 -17.43 5.49
C LEU A 207 -12.07 -17.68 5.14
N LEU A 208 -11.20 -17.76 6.15
CA LEU A 208 -9.77 -18.05 5.96
C LEU A 208 -9.51 -19.56 6.11
N PRO A 209 -8.61 -20.14 5.30
CA PRO A 209 -8.12 -21.49 5.54
C PRO A 209 -7.48 -21.63 6.92
N ASP A 210 -7.56 -22.83 7.50
CA ASP A 210 -6.91 -23.13 8.77
C ASP A 210 -5.39 -22.84 8.70
N GLY A 211 -4.88 -22.14 9.71
CA GLY A 211 -3.47 -21.74 9.80
C GLY A 211 -3.09 -20.53 8.93
N ALA A 212 -4.00 -19.94 8.15
CA ALA A 212 -3.72 -18.74 7.37
C ALA A 212 -3.51 -17.49 8.24
N LEU A 213 -4.14 -17.44 9.41
CA LEU A 213 -3.97 -16.42 10.43
C LEU A 213 -3.83 -17.08 11.81
N GLN A 214 -2.87 -16.62 12.59
CA GLN A 214 -2.66 -17.01 13.99
C GLN A 214 -2.32 -15.79 14.83
N LEU A 215 -2.48 -15.91 16.15
CA LEU A 215 -2.33 -14.81 17.10
C LEU A 215 -1.56 -15.28 18.33
N ILE A 216 -0.56 -14.49 18.73
CA ILE A 216 0.22 -14.68 19.95
C ILE A 216 0.07 -13.45 20.84
N CYS A 217 -0.59 -13.61 21.99
CA CYS A 217 -0.77 -12.56 22.98
C CYS A 217 0.17 -12.81 24.16
N GLY A 218 1.14 -11.92 24.41
CA GLY A 218 2.14 -12.08 25.49
C GLY A 218 3.57 -11.86 25.02
N ASP A 219 4.53 -12.46 25.73
CA ASP A 219 5.94 -12.43 25.35
C ASP A 219 6.23 -13.32 24.14
N THR A 220 7.31 -13.00 23.41
CA THR A 220 7.71 -13.77 22.23
C THR A 220 8.44 -15.07 22.56
N GLY A 221 8.89 -15.29 23.80
CA GLY A 221 9.64 -16.50 24.17
C GLY A 221 10.79 -16.80 23.21
N ASP A 222 10.86 -18.06 22.75
CA ASP A 222 11.82 -18.55 21.75
C ASP A 222 11.29 -18.47 20.30
N LEU A 223 10.19 -17.75 20.04
CA LEU A 223 9.54 -17.67 18.72
C LEU A 223 10.52 -17.32 17.58
N LEU A 224 11.44 -16.39 17.84
CA LEU A 224 12.42 -15.94 16.84
C LEU A 224 13.52 -16.98 16.57
N ASP A 225 13.75 -17.90 17.50
CA ASP A 225 14.74 -18.97 17.34
C ASP A 225 14.31 -19.99 16.27
N HIS A 226 13.00 -20.10 16.04
CA HIS A 226 12.37 -21.08 15.14
C HIS A 226 12.02 -20.53 13.73
N LEU A 227 12.43 -19.30 13.42
CA LEU A 227 12.23 -18.69 12.09
C LEU A 227 13.13 -19.33 11.03
N GLU A 228 12.63 -19.49 9.81
CA GLU A 228 13.31 -20.08 8.63
C GLU A 228 13.56 -19.03 7.54
N GLU A 229 14.37 -19.36 6.53
CA GLU A 229 14.85 -18.45 5.47
C GLU A 229 13.73 -17.89 4.57
N GLN A 230 12.59 -18.58 4.54
CA GLN A 230 11.41 -18.18 3.77
C GLN A 230 10.41 -17.33 4.57
N ASP A 231 10.64 -17.17 5.87
CA ASP A 231 9.81 -16.31 6.71
C ASP A 231 10.11 -14.82 6.45
N VAL A 232 9.22 -13.96 6.91
CA VAL A 232 9.37 -12.50 6.90
C VAL A 232 8.95 -11.98 8.26
N VAL A 233 9.73 -11.05 8.83
CA VAL A 233 9.35 -10.36 10.07
C VAL A 233 9.07 -8.90 9.77
N THR A 234 7.92 -8.41 10.21
CA THR A 234 7.51 -7.02 10.07
C THR A 234 7.25 -6.44 11.45
N PHE A 235 8.11 -5.52 11.88
CA PHE A 235 8.07 -4.92 13.21
C PHE A 235 7.60 -3.46 13.16
N THR A 236 6.65 -3.12 14.04
CA THR A 236 6.31 -1.74 14.38
C THR A 236 6.47 -1.52 15.88
N GLY A 237 7.24 -0.52 16.29
CA GLY A 237 7.45 -0.19 17.70
C GLY A 237 8.66 0.72 17.92
N SER A 238 9.27 0.69 19.11
CA SER A 238 10.40 1.59 19.39
C SER A 238 11.67 1.22 18.62
N ALA A 239 12.48 2.23 18.27
CA ALA A 239 13.74 2.04 17.56
C ALA A 239 14.73 1.15 18.34
N ALA A 240 14.72 1.23 19.68
CA ALA A 240 15.54 0.41 20.56
C ALA A 240 15.15 -1.09 20.46
N THR A 241 13.85 -1.39 20.48
CA THR A 241 13.35 -2.76 20.35
C THR A 241 13.64 -3.30 18.94
N ALA A 242 13.38 -2.50 17.89
CA ALA A 242 13.72 -2.87 16.52
C ALA A 242 15.20 -3.23 16.37
N SER A 243 16.09 -2.42 16.92
CA SER A 243 17.54 -2.64 16.86
C SER A 243 17.94 -3.96 17.52
N LYS A 244 17.35 -4.28 18.68
CA LYS A 244 17.57 -5.56 19.38
C LYS A 244 17.09 -6.76 18.56
N LEU A 245 15.90 -6.66 17.96
CA LEU A 245 15.31 -7.76 17.18
C LEU A 245 16.05 -7.97 15.85
N LYS A 246 16.46 -6.89 15.18
CA LYS A 246 17.13 -6.95 13.88
C LYS A 246 18.47 -7.69 13.93
N VAL A 247 19.16 -7.68 15.07
CA VAL A 247 20.43 -8.38 15.29
C VAL A 247 20.27 -9.77 15.91
N HIS A 248 19.05 -10.30 15.99
CA HIS A 248 18.80 -11.63 16.52
C HIS A 248 19.59 -12.70 15.72
N PRO A 249 20.24 -13.67 16.37
CA PRO A 249 21.09 -14.66 15.69
C PRO A 249 20.41 -15.40 14.55
N THR A 250 19.14 -15.80 14.72
CA THR A 250 18.37 -16.47 13.65
C THR A 250 18.04 -15.53 12.50
N ILE A 251 17.65 -14.27 12.77
CA ILE A 251 17.31 -13.30 11.72
C ILE A 251 18.54 -13.03 10.86
N VAL A 252 19.69 -12.75 11.49
CA VAL A 252 20.95 -12.49 10.78
C VAL A 252 21.48 -13.76 10.11
N GLY A 253 21.53 -14.87 10.85
CA GLY A 253 22.13 -16.13 10.40
C GLY A 253 21.38 -16.78 9.24
N ARG A 254 20.06 -16.62 9.18
CA ARG A 254 19.21 -17.13 8.08
C ARG A 254 18.84 -16.06 7.06
N SER A 255 19.34 -14.83 7.22
CA SER A 255 19.01 -13.68 6.37
C SER A 255 17.50 -13.46 6.21
N VAL A 256 16.75 -13.63 7.31
CA VAL A 256 15.29 -13.43 7.32
C VAL A 256 15.00 -11.95 7.04
N PRO A 257 14.21 -11.62 6.00
CA PRO A 257 13.78 -10.24 5.76
C PRO A 257 13.13 -9.63 7.01
N PHE A 258 13.65 -8.49 7.45
CA PHE A 258 13.20 -7.78 8.64
C PHE A 258 12.79 -6.34 8.28
N ASN A 259 11.48 -6.10 8.13
CA ASN A 259 10.93 -4.76 7.92
C ASN A 259 10.78 -4.05 9.27
N THR A 260 11.14 -2.77 9.32
CA THR A 260 11.05 -1.95 10.53
C THR A 260 10.31 -0.66 10.24
N GLU A 261 9.26 -0.44 11.01
CA GLU A 261 8.68 0.87 11.26
C GLU A 261 8.98 1.25 12.72
N ALA A 262 9.63 2.41 12.92
CA ALA A 262 10.04 2.86 14.25
C ALA A 262 9.64 4.31 14.53
N ASP A 263 10.06 4.79 15.70
CA ASP A 263 9.90 6.18 16.17
C ASP A 263 10.23 7.20 15.05
N SER A 264 9.50 8.32 15.01
CA SER A 264 9.61 9.29 13.92
C SER A 264 9.25 10.71 14.35
N LEU A 265 10.18 11.64 14.15
CA LEU A 265 9.96 13.07 14.37
C LEU A 265 9.35 13.74 13.12
N ASN A 266 8.10 13.43 12.82
CA ASN A 266 7.40 14.00 11.67
C ASN A 266 7.28 15.52 11.79
N CYS A 267 7.33 16.22 10.66
CA CYS A 267 7.29 17.67 10.62
C CYS A 267 6.15 18.23 9.76
N ILE A 268 5.75 19.45 10.05
CA ILE A 268 4.92 20.27 9.15
C ILE A 268 5.62 21.61 8.94
N VAL A 269 5.69 22.07 7.69
CA VAL A 269 6.33 23.33 7.29
C VAL A 269 5.26 24.30 6.81
N LEU A 270 5.20 25.49 7.41
CA LEU A 270 4.41 26.61 6.90
C LEU A 270 5.24 27.37 5.86
N GLY A 271 4.70 27.58 4.66
CA GLY A 271 5.36 28.39 3.62
C GLY A 271 5.59 29.84 4.06
N ARG A 272 6.68 30.45 3.60
CA ARG A 272 7.04 31.86 3.86
C ARG A 272 6.05 32.84 3.28
N THR A 273 5.36 32.45 2.20
CA THR A 273 4.35 33.28 1.52
C THR A 273 3.02 33.32 2.27
N VAL A 274 2.82 32.44 3.26
CA VAL A 274 1.57 32.33 3.99
C VAL A 274 1.49 33.37 5.09
N THR A 275 0.51 34.27 5.00
CA THR A 275 0.19 35.28 6.03
C THR A 275 -0.91 34.78 6.98
N PRO A 276 -1.11 35.37 8.18
CA PRO A 276 -2.14 34.92 9.12
C PRO A 276 -3.59 35.00 8.59
N ASP A 277 -3.86 35.87 7.60
CA ASP A 277 -5.13 36.01 6.91
C ASP A 277 -5.32 35.03 5.73
N ALA A 278 -4.24 34.37 5.29
CA ALA A 278 -4.32 33.39 4.21
C ALA A 278 -5.06 32.11 4.69
N PRO A 279 -5.89 31.49 3.83
CA PRO A 279 -6.54 30.21 4.12
C PRO A 279 -5.56 29.14 4.62
N GLU A 280 -4.36 29.08 4.05
CA GLU A 280 -3.28 28.15 4.38
C GLU A 280 -2.87 28.21 5.86
N PHE A 281 -2.90 29.39 6.49
CA PHE A 281 -2.58 29.54 7.91
C PHE A 281 -3.58 28.77 8.79
N SER A 282 -4.87 28.93 8.50
CA SER A 282 -5.93 28.20 9.19
C SER A 282 -5.87 26.69 8.94
N LEU A 283 -5.48 26.26 7.73
CA LEU A 283 -5.25 24.86 7.40
C LEU A 283 -4.10 24.28 8.23
N PHE A 284 -2.96 25.00 8.29
CA PHE A 284 -1.78 24.60 9.04
C PHE A 284 -2.07 24.44 10.54
N VAL A 285 -2.68 25.44 11.17
CA VAL A 285 -3.02 25.40 12.61
C VAL A 285 -3.97 24.23 12.91
N ARG A 286 -4.96 24.01 12.03
CA ARG A 286 -5.90 22.89 12.18
C ARG A 286 -5.20 21.55 12.10
N GLU A 287 -4.25 21.39 11.17
CA GLU A 287 -3.52 20.13 11.00
C GLU A 287 -2.61 19.84 12.20
N VAL A 288 -1.87 20.85 12.69
CA VAL A 288 -1.07 20.72 13.92
C VAL A 288 -1.92 20.26 15.10
N VAL A 289 -3.05 20.93 15.35
CA VAL A 289 -3.93 20.61 16.48
C VAL A 289 -4.57 19.22 16.33
N ASN A 290 -5.04 18.87 15.13
CA ASN A 290 -5.60 17.55 14.86
C ASN A 290 -4.57 16.44 15.13
N GLU A 291 -3.33 16.62 14.71
CA GLU A 291 -2.27 15.61 14.87
C GLU A 291 -1.73 15.52 16.30
N MET A 292 -1.75 16.62 17.07
CA MET A 292 -1.44 16.61 18.50
C MET A 292 -2.53 15.88 19.31
N THR A 293 -3.80 15.96 18.90
CA THR A 293 -4.93 15.54 19.75
C THR A 293 -5.57 14.21 19.33
N SER A 294 -5.53 13.86 18.04
CA SER A 294 -5.99 12.55 17.57
C SER A 294 -5.17 11.44 18.25
N LYS A 295 -5.87 10.50 18.89
CA LYS A 295 -5.31 9.43 19.74
C LYS A 295 -4.38 9.93 20.83
N ALA A 296 -4.61 11.15 21.34
CA ALA A 296 -3.70 11.85 22.25
C ALA A 296 -2.25 11.88 21.70
N GLY A 297 -2.11 12.06 20.38
CA GLY A 297 -0.81 12.11 19.70
C GLY A 297 -0.08 10.77 19.61
N GLN A 298 -0.70 9.64 19.96
CA GLN A 298 -0.09 8.30 19.91
C GLN A 298 -0.12 7.69 18.50
N LYS A 299 0.26 8.46 17.49
CA LYS A 299 0.39 7.99 16.11
C LYS A 299 1.85 8.10 15.71
N CYS A 300 2.37 7.06 15.07
CA CYS A 300 3.71 7.07 14.46
C CYS A 300 3.86 8.20 13.43
N THR A 301 2.75 8.61 12.82
CA THR A 301 2.64 9.72 11.88
C THR A 301 2.23 11.04 12.52
N ALA A 302 2.16 11.19 13.86
CA ALA A 302 1.77 12.47 14.45
C ALA A 302 2.86 13.54 14.25
N ILE A 303 2.45 14.80 14.06
CA ILE A 303 3.37 15.95 13.93
C ILE A 303 4.08 16.18 15.26
N ARG A 304 5.42 16.19 15.24
CA ARG A 304 6.27 16.46 16.41
C ARG A 304 7.00 17.80 16.29
N ARG A 305 7.28 18.22 15.06
CA ARG A 305 8.07 19.42 14.74
C ARG A 305 7.28 20.35 13.82
N VAL A 306 7.06 21.57 14.26
CA VAL A 306 6.22 22.56 13.59
C VAL A 306 7.12 23.69 13.11
N ILE A 307 7.51 23.63 11.84
CA ILE A 307 8.52 24.49 11.22
C ILE A 307 7.82 25.71 10.60
N VAL A 308 8.15 26.91 11.07
CA VAL A 308 7.46 28.17 10.69
C VAL A 308 8.45 29.27 10.34
N PRO A 309 8.10 30.23 9.45
CA PRO A 309 8.97 31.37 9.18
C PRO A 309 9.30 32.17 10.45
N GLU A 310 10.49 32.73 10.53
CA GLU A 310 10.84 33.69 11.59
C GLU A 310 9.84 34.87 11.58
N GLY A 311 9.27 35.18 12.75
CA GLY A 311 8.16 36.13 12.92
C GLY A 311 6.78 35.48 13.04
N MET A 312 6.61 34.21 12.65
CA MET A 312 5.33 33.48 12.74
C MET A 312 5.13 32.68 14.03
N GLN A 313 6.12 32.65 14.93
CA GLN A 313 6.06 31.84 16.15
C GLN A 313 4.86 32.23 17.02
N GLU A 314 4.68 33.52 17.31
CA GLU A 314 3.60 34.00 18.17
C GLU A 314 2.22 33.89 17.50
N PRO A 315 2.00 34.34 16.24
CA PRO A 315 0.72 34.13 15.56
C PRO A 315 0.28 32.66 15.54
N VAL A 316 1.20 31.74 15.23
CA VAL A 316 0.92 30.31 15.20
C VAL A 316 0.64 29.78 16.61
N ALA A 317 1.46 30.12 17.61
CA ALA A 317 1.26 29.68 18.98
C ALA A 317 -0.08 30.15 19.56
N ALA A 318 -0.47 31.40 19.31
CA ALA A 318 -1.75 31.97 19.74
C ALA A 318 -2.93 31.23 19.11
N ALA A 319 -2.89 30.99 17.80
CA ALA A 319 -3.96 30.28 17.10
C ALA A 319 -4.06 28.80 17.52
N ILE A 320 -2.92 28.13 17.78
CA ILE A 320 -2.91 26.77 18.34
C ILE A 320 -3.51 26.77 19.75
N ARG A 321 -3.15 27.73 20.61
CA ARG A 321 -3.67 27.88 21.98
C ARG A 321 -5.19 28.02 21.99
N GLU A 322 -5.71 28.93 21.17
CA GLU A 322 -7.16 29.15 21.04
C GLU A 322 -7.88 27.86 20.62
N ARG A 323 -7.35 27.16 19.62
CA ARG A 323 -7.98 25.94 19.11
C ARG A 323 -7.87 24.76 20.09
N LEU A 324 -6.77 24.65 20.82
CA LEU A 324 -6.60 23.64 21.89
C LEU A 324 -7.52 23.90 23.09
N ALA A 325 -7.84 25.15 23.41
CA ALA A 325 -8.78 25.49 24.49
C ALA A 325 -10.20 24.91 24.25
N GLY A 326 -10.56 24.65 22.99
CA GLY A 326 -11.82 23.98 22.63
C GLY A 326 -11.78 22.45 22.65
N ILE A 327 -10.66 21.82 23.02
CA ILE A 327 -10.50 20.35 23.02
C ILE A 327 -10.83 19.79 24.40
N THR A 328 -12.02 19.21 24.52
CA THR A 328 -12.45 18.52 25.74
C THR A 328 -11.67 17.22 25.95
N VAL A 329 -11.05 17.08 27.12
CA VAL A 329 -10.32 15.87 27.54
C VAL A 329 -11.14 15.10 28.58
N GLY A 330 -11.23 13.77 28.45
CA GLY A 330 -12.00 12.98 29.42
C GLY A 330 -12.28 11.55 29.00
N ASP A 331 -13.36 10.98 29.53
CA ASP A 331 -13.77 9.59 29.27
C ASP A 331 -14.06 9.36 27.77
N PRO A 332 -13.30 8.49 27.08
CA PRO A 332 -13.41 8.30 25.64
C PRO A 332 -14.72 7.66 25.18
N SER A 333 -15.51 7.09 26.09
CA SER A 333 -16.83 6.51 25.79
C SER A 333 -17.93 7.57 25.57
N ARG A 334 -17.66 8.84 25.94
CA ARG A 334 -18.59 9.95 25.79
C ARG A 334 -18.46 10.63 24.43
N ASP A 335 -19.60 11.04 23.85
CA ASP A 335 -19.64 11.67 22.52
C ASP A 335 -19.16 13.14 22.51
N ASP A 336 -19.14 13.79 23.68
CA ASP A 336 -18.70 15.17 23.87
C ASP A 336 -17.21 15.32 24.22
N VAL A 337 -16.51 14.22 24.44
CA VAL A 337 -15.04 14.18 24.60
C VAL A 337 -14.37 14.21 23.22
N ARG A 338 -13.27 14.97 23.09
CA ARG A 338 -12.52 15.15 21.84
C ARG A 338 -11.13 14.53 21.88
N MET A 339 -10.55 14.37 23.07
CA MET A 339 -9.29 13.68 23.29
C MET A 339 -9.39 12.79 24.53
N GLY A 340 -9.03 11.51 24.38
CA GLY A 340 -8.94 10.58 25.50
C GLY A 340 -7.54 10.56 26.15
N PRO A 341 -7.28 9.62 27.07
CA PRO A 341 -5.98 9.44 27.70
C PRO A 341 -4.96 8.75 26.77
N LEU A 342 -3.68 8.75 27.19
CA LEU A 342 -2.67 7.85 26.64
C LEU A 342 -3.00 6.39 27.00
N VAL A 343 -2.37 5.41 26.34
CA VAL A 343 -2.75 4.00 26.47
C VAL A 343 -2.55 3.42 27.89
N SER A 344 -1.66 4.01 28.69
CA SER A 344 -1.37 3.57 30.06
C SER A 344 -0.67 4.65 30.87
N ALA A 345 -0.74 4.56 32.22
CA ALA A 345 -0.05 5.48 33.11
C ALA A 345 1.47 5.45 32.90
N ALA A 346 2.05 4.26 32.67
CA ALA A 346 3.47 4.13 32.33
C ALA A 346 3.83 4.89 31.05
N GLN A 347 2.97 4.86 30.03
CA GLN A 347 3.19 5.64 28.81
C GLN A 347 3.11 7.15 29.07
N ARG A 348 2.13 7.60 29.87
CA ARG A 348 2.03 9.01 30.29
C ARG A 348 3.29 9.48 30.99
N ASP A 349 3.80 8.69 31.94
CA ASP A 349 4.96 9.05 32.73
C ASP A 349 6.24 9.06 31.87
N ASN A 350 6.36 8.14 30.90
CA ASN A 350 7.41 8.18 29.88
C ASN A 350 7.36 9.46 29.04
N VAL A 351 6.18 9.84 28.54
CA VAL A 351 6.01 11.06 27.73
C VAL A 351 6.37 12.30 28.55
N ARG A 352 5.93 12.40 29.81
CA ARG A 352 6.32 13.48 30.73
C ARG A 352 7.84 13.54 30.94
N GLY A 353 8.48 12.40 31.14
CA GLY A 353 9.94 12.32 31.26
C GLY A 353 10.69 12.83 30.03
N VAL A 354 10.18 12.58 28.82
CA VAL A 354 10.76 13.12 27.58
C VAL A 354 10.50 14.63 27.46
N VAL A 355 9.32 15.11 27.85
CA VAL A 355 9.03 16.55 27.88
C VAL A 355 10.02 17.29 28.79
N GLU A 356 10.32 16.77 29.99
CA GLU A 356 11.30 17.42 30.87
C GLU A 356 12.71 17.45 30.27
N GLN A 357 13.11 16.42 29.52
CA GLN A 357 14.38 16.45 28.78
C GLN A 357 14.37 17.50 27.66
N LEU A 358 13.26 17.61 26.90
CA LEU A 358 13.11 18.62 25.86
C LEU A 358 13.16 20.06 26.42
N ARG A 359 12.64 20.28 27.63
CA ARG A 359 12.64 21.60 28.30
C ARG A 359 14.04 22.12 28.65
N ALA A 360 15.07 21.29 28.60
CA ALA A 360 16.45 21.75 28.74
C ALA A 360 16.89 22.67 27.58
N GLU A 361 16.29 22.52 26.39
CA GLU A 361 16.62 23.27 25.17
C GLU A 361 15.41 24.02 24.57
N THR A 362 14.26 24.01 25.26
CA THR A 362 13.01 24.58 24.75
C THR A 362 12.22 25.33 25.83
N GLU A 363 11.40 26.26 25.38
CA GLU A 363 10.45 27.01 26.19
C GLU A 363 9.06 26.37 26.11
N LEU A 364 8.35 26.29 27.24
CA LEU A 364 6.95 25.83 27.27
C LEU A 364 6.02 26.98 26.87
N LEU A 365 5.35 26.87 25.72
CA LEU A 365 4.37 27.86 25.26
C LEU A 365 2.94 27.50 25.68
N ILE A 366 2.57 26.22 25.59
CA ILE A 366 1.25 25.69 25.95
C ILE A 366 1.47 24.40 26.75
N GLY A 367 0.83 24.30 27.90
CA GLY A 367 0.84 23.14 28.77
C GLY A 367 0.11 23.47 30.07
N GLN A 368 -0.37 22.44 30.76
CA GLN A 368 -1.05 22.59 32.05
C GLN A 368 -0.70 21.40 32.95
N ASP A 369 -0.48 21.67 34.24
CA ASP A 369 -0.22 20.62 35.23
C ASP A 369 -1.50 19.88 35.63
N THR A 370 -2.65 20.58 35.59
CA THR A 370 -3.97 20.08 35.96
C THR A 370 -4.91 20.16 34.77
N LEU A 371 -5.69 19.10 34.54
CA LEU A 371 -6.73 19.06 33.51
C LEU A 371 -8.11 19.10 34.15
N ASP A 372 -9.01 19.89 33.56
CA ASP A 372 -10.45 19.77 33.81
C ASP A 372 -11.00 18.62 32.96
N LEU A 373 -11.23 17.46 33.59
CA LEU A 373 -11.61 16.22 32.91
C LEU A 373 -13.12 16.06 32.85
N LEU A 374 -13.63 15.77 31.65
CA LEU A 374 -15.01 15.35 31.46
C LEU A 374 -15.13 13.83 31.64
N GLY A 375 -15.14 13.39 32.91
CA GLY A 375 -15.06 11.98 33.28
C GLY A 375 -13.65 11.42 33.15
N GLY A 376 -13.44 10.20 33.67
CA GLY A 376 -12.11 9.64 33.93
C GLY A 376 -11.64 9.88 35.37
N ASP A 377 -10.59 9.18 35.75
CA ASP A 377 -9.92 9.33 37.04
C ASP A 377 -8.64 10.16 36.84
N PRO A 378 -8.48 11.33 37.48
CA PRO A 378 -7.31 12.20 37.28
C PRO A 378 -6.01 11.59 37.81
N ASP A 379 -6.08 10.71 38.80
CA ASP A 379 -4.91 10.10 39.45
C ASP A 379 -4.56 8.78 38.77
N ALA A 380 -5.56 7.91 38.58
CA ALA A 380 -5.39 6.57 38.02
C ALA A 380 -5.38 6.57 36.48
N GLY A 381 -5.99 7.55 35.83
CA GLY A 381 -6.07 7.67 34.37
C GLY A 381 -4.80 8.23 33.73
N ALA A 382 -4.54 7.83 32.50
CA ALA A 382 -3.36 8.19 31.74
C ALA A 382 -3.51 9.51 30.96
N PHE A 383 -4.17 10.50 31.55
CA PHE A 383 -4.45 11.78 30.91
C PHE A 383 -3.20 12.68 30.84
N MET A 384 -3.07 13.44 29.75
CA MET A 384 -2.00 14.41 29.56
C MET A 384 -2.51 15.61 28.76
N ALA A 385 -2.14 16.82 29.19
CA ALA A 385 -2.48 18.04 28.48
C ALA A 385 -1.69 18.16 27.17
N PRO A 386 -2.31 18.68 26.09
CA PRO A 386 -1.57 19.03 24.89
C PRO A 386 -0.45 20.03 25.23
N THR A 387 0.76 19.72 24.78
CA THR A 387 1.98 20.46 25.13
C THR A 387 2.64 21.01 23.87
N LEU A 388 2.80 22.33 23.78
CA LEU A 388 3.52 23.00 22.71
C LEU A 388 4.78 23.67 23.28
N LEU A 389 5.93 23.27 22.74
CA LEU A 389 7.24 23.82 23.08
C LEU A 389 7.73 24.78 21.98
N LEU A 390 8.75 25.58 22.26
CA LEU A 390 9.46 26.42 21.31
C LEU A 390 10.96 26.22 21.44
N SER A 391 11.63 25.89 20.34
CA SER A 391 13.09 26.02 20.23
C SER A 391 13.42 27.30 19.49
N ARG A 392 14.14 28.22 20.13
CA ARG A 392 14.49 29.52 19.51
C ARG A 392 15.59 29.40 18.46
N GLU A 393 16.51 28.47 18.66
CA GLU A 393 17.69 28.23 17.81
C GLU A 393 17.72 26.79 17.29
N PRO A 394 16.72 26.36 16.49
CA PRO A 394 16.49 24.95 16.20
C PRO A 394 17.57 24.31 15.30
N LEU A 395 18.36 25.09 14.57
CA LEU A 395 19.50 24.57 13.79
C LEU A 395 20.70 24.19 14.68
N HIS A 396 20.79 24.76 15.88
CA HIS A 396 21.87 24.51 16.84
C HIS A 396 21.46 23.55 17.96
N GLY A 397 20.16 23.40 18.21
CA GLY A 397 19.60 22.46 19.19
C GLY A 397 19.69 21.01 18.76
N ARG A 398 19.71 20.07 19.72
CA ARG A 398 19.77 18.63 19.47
C ARG A 398 18.54 17.89 19.96
N ALA A 399 18.04 18.24 21.14
CA ALA A 399 16.98 17.49 21.81
C ALA A 399 15.72 17.35 20.93
N VAL A 400 15.29 18.45 20.30
CA VAL A 400 14.09 18.49 19.44
C VAL A 400 14.21 17.65 18.16
N HIS A 401 15.42 17.26 17.79
CA HIS A 401 15.71 16.43 16.63
C HIS A 401 16.10 15.00 17.01
N GLU A 402 16.19 14.66 18.29
CA GLU A 402 16.63 13.35 18.81
C GLU A 402 15.56 12.67 19.67
N LEU A 403 14.81 13.43 20.46
CA LEU A 403 13.86 12.91 21.44
C LEU A 403 12.42 12.99 20.91
N GLU A 404 11.70 11.87 20.94
CA GLU A 404 10.28 11.83 20.62
C GLU A 404 9.44 11.63 21.89
N ALA A 405 8.59 12.60 22.22
CA ALA A 405 7.55 12.44 23.21
C ALA A 405 6.30 11.86 22.52
N PHE A 406 6.10 10.54 22.61
CA PHE A 406 5.01 9.82 21.93
C PHE A 406 3.64 10.02 22.61
N GLY A 407 3.15 11.25 22.54
CA GLY A 407 1.90 11.73 23.13
C GLY A 407 1.49 13.08 22.51
N PRO A 408 0.66 13.90 23.19
CA PRO A 408 0.10 15.12 22.61
C PRO A 408 1.11 16.28 22.69
N VAL A 409 2.31 16.09 22.16
CA VAL A 409 3.45 17.01 22.27
C VAL A 409 4.00 17.39 20.90
N ALA A 410 4.24 18.68 20.68
CA ALA A 410 4.92 19.20 19.50
C ALA A 410 5.83 20.39 19.86
N THR A 411 6.81 20.70 19.00
CA THR A 411 7.73 21.84 19.18
C THR A 411 7.72 22.77 17.96
N LEU A 412 7.53 24.08 18.18
CA LEU A 412 7.70 25.12 17.18
C LEU A 412 9.19 25.37 16.90
N LEU A 413 9.55 25.43 15.61
CA LEU A 413 10.91 25.64 15.11
C LEU A 413 10.91 26.78 14.07
N PRO A 414 11.49 27.96 14.35
CA PRO A 414 11.58 29.02 13.36
C PRO A 414 12.66 28.77 12.28
N TYR A 415 12.45 29.29 11.09
CA TYR A 415 13.41 29.22 9.97
C TYR A 415 13.47 30.54 9.17
N ARG A 416 14.59 30.83 8.49
CA ARG A 416 14.75 32.08 7.72
C ARG A 416 14.64 31.87 6.21
N THR A 417 15.21 30.77 5.71
CA THR A 417 15.22 30.40 4.29
C THR A 417 14.54 29.06 4.04
N LEU A 418 14.12 28.79 2.79
CA LEU A 418 13.55 27.47 2.45
C LEU A 418 14.58 26.34 2.64
N ASP A 419 15.87 26.64 2.46
CA ASP A 419 16.94 25.69 2.73
C ASP A 419 17.04 25.37 4.23
N ASP A 420 16.88 26.38 5.11
CA ASP A 420 16.82 26.16 6.56
C ASP A 420 15.63 25.26 6.91
N ALA A 421 14.45 25.49 6.33
CA ALA A 421 13.25 24.68 6.59
C ALA A 421 13.46 23.23 6.15
N ALA A 422 14.06 23.03 4.97
CA ALA A 422 14.38 21.71 4.47
C ALA A 422 15.47 21.02 5.31
N GLU A 423 16.48 21.76 5.79
CA GLU A 423 17.50 21.26 6.70
C GLU A 423 16.89 20.82 8.03
N LEU A 424 16.10 21.69 8.66
CA LEU A 424 15.36 21.38 9.88
C LEU A 424 14.51 20.12 9.70
N ALA A 425 13.77 20.00 8.60
CA ALA A 425 12.99 18.79 8.31
C ALA A 425 13.88 17.53 8.27
N ARG A 426 15.05 17.59 7.61
CA ARG A 426 16.01 16.47 7.54
C ARG A 426 16.70 16.14 8.86
N LEU A 427 16.82 17.09 9.79
CA LEU A 427 17.45 16.86 11.10
C LEU A 427 16.72 15.83 11.97
N GLY A 428 15.48 15.46 11.63
CA GLY A 428 14.79 14.30 12.22
C GLY A 428 15.47 12.95 11.90
N ARG A 429 16.48 12.95 11.00
CA ARG A 429 17.28 11.79 10.57
C ARG A 429 16.46 10.65 9.98
N GLY A 430 15.45 11.02 9.20
CA GLY A 430 14.53 10.09 8.56
C GLY A 430 13.21 9.99 9.30
N SER A 431 12.12 10.32 8.62
CA SER A 431 10.77 10.41 9.19
C SER A 431 9.75 9.68 8.33
N LEU A 432 8.70 9.16 8.95
CA LEU A 432 7.59 8.49 8.28
C LEU A 432 6.81 9.48 7.40
N ALA A 433 6.48 10.64 7.96
CA ALA A 433 5.63 11.64 7.31
C ALA A 433 6.17 13.06 7.46
N GLY A 434 5.86 13.90 6.49
CA GLY A 434 6.00 15.35 6.55
C GLY A 434 4.81 16.05 5.89
N SER A 435 4.64 17.34 6.18
CA SER A 435 3.66 18.20 5.51
C SER A 435 4.28 19.54 5.11
N ILE A 436 3.79 20.12 4.03
CA ILE A 436 4.10 21.47 3.55
C ILE A 436 2.76 22.17 3.35
N VAL A 437 2.58 23.36 3.93
CA VAL A 437 1.35 24.15 3.79
C VAL A 437 1.69 25.47 3.12
N THR A 438 1.37 25.58 1.83
CA THR A 438 1.59 26.78 1.00
C THR A 438 0.72 26.72 -0.26
N HIS A 439 0.31 27.86 -0.79
CA HIS A 439 -0.32 27.96 -2.12
C HIS A 439 0.69 28.25 -3.24
N ASP A 440 1.91 28.65 -2.89
CA ASP A 440 2.98 28.89 -3.84
C ASP A 440 3.59 27.56 -4.31
N ARG A 441 3.48 27.30 -5.62
CA ARG A 441 3.91 26.03 -6.24
C ARG A 441 5.43 25.90 -6.36
N ASP A 442 6.14 27.01 -6.49
CA ASP A 442 7.60 27.01 -6.56
C ASP A 442 8.19 26.77 -5.17
N GLU A 443 7.58 27.37 -4.14
CA GLU A 443 7.89 27.07 -2.73
C GLU A 443 7.59 25.61 -2.38
N ALA A 444 6.41 25.09 -2.76
CA ALA A 444 6.06 23.69 -2.55
C ALA A 444 7.06 22.75 -3.24
N ARG A 445 7.46 23.04 -4.47
CA ARG A 445 8.45 22.27 -5.22
C ARG A 445 9.80 22.28 -4.51
N ALA A 446 10.29 23.45 -4.11
CA ALA A 446 11.59 23.59 -3.44
C ALA A 446 11.63 22.81 -2.11
N LEU A 447 10.62 23.00 -1.26
CA LEU A 447 10.51 22.29 0.01
C LEU A 447 10.36 20.78 -0.19
N PHE A 448 9.52 20.33 -1.13
CA PHE A 448 9.33 18.90 -1.41
C PHE A 448 10.66 18.22 -1.76
N PHE A 449 11.40 18.74 -2.74
CA PHE A 449 12.68 18.13 -3.13
C PHE A 449 13.77 18.31 -2.08
N GLY A 450 13.71 19.36 -1.26
CA GLY A 450 14.58 19.50 -0.10
C GLY A 450 14.31 18.46 0.99
N MET A 451 13.06 18.06 1.19
CA MET A 451 12.65 17.19 2.31
C MET A 451 12.58 15.70 1.95
N ALA A 452 12.20 15.37 0.71
CA ALA A 452 11.73 14.03 0.33
C ALA A 452 12.75 12.90 0.57
N SER A 453 14.06 13.16 0.48
CA SER A 453 15.09 12.14 0.74
C SER A 453 15.11 11.64 2.19
N ALA A 454 14.53 12.40 3.12
CA ALA A 454 14.42 12.05 4.53
C ALA A 454 12.99 11.67 4.95
N HIS A 455 12.01 11.63 4.05
CA HIS A 455 10.61 11.40 4.40
C HIS A 455 9.99 10.26 3.58
N GLY A 456 9.22 9.40 4.24
CA GLY A 456 8.44 8.35 3.58
C GLY A 456 7.30 8.87 2.72
N ARG A 457 6.64 9.91 3.22
CA ARG A 457 5.49 10.57 2.61
C ARG A 457 5.50 12.06 2.93
N ILE A 458 5.15 12.90 1.96
CA ILE A 458 4.95 14.34 2.17
C ILE A 458 3.56 14.73 1.67
N LEU A 459 2.76 15.37 2.53
CA LEU A 459 1.51 16.02 2.15
C LEU A 459 1.80 17.49 1.79
N VAL A 460 1.50 17.91 0.57
CA VAL A 460 1.41 19.34 0.24
C VAL A 460 -0.06 19.73 0.37
N LEU A 461 -0.37 20.69 1.24
CA LEU A 461 -1.73 21.08 1.60
C LEU A 461 -1.97 22.56 1.27
N ASN A 462 -3.07 22.85 0.61
CA ASN A 462 -3.51 24.22 0.32
C ASN A 462 -5.04 24.32 0.21
N ARG A 463 -5.55 25.51 -0.10
CA ARG A 463 -7.00 25.74 -0.23
C ARG A 463 -7.70 24.92 -1.32
N ASP A 464 -6.99 24.45 -2.35
CA ASP A 464 -7.54 23.74 -3.50
C ASP A 464 -7.78 22.25 -3.21
N ASP A 465 -6.95 21.63 -2.35
CA ASP A 465 -7.06 20.21 -1.98
C ASP A 465 -7.63 19.96 -0.57
N ALA A 466 -7.69 20.99 0.28
CA ALA A 466 -8.10 20.85 1.69
C ALA A 466 -9.47 20.22 1.93
N ARG A 467 -10.39 20.27 0.95
CA ARG A 467 -11.74 19.69 1.07
C ARG A 467 -11.76 18.18 0.98
N GLU A 468 -10.81 17.59 0.26
CA GLU A 468 -10.69 16.14 0.04
C GLU A 468 -9.44 15.56 0.71
N ASN A 469 -8.65 16.41 1.38
CA ASN A 469 -7.49 16.00 2.15
C ASN A 469 -7.85 14.95 3.21
N THR A 470 -7.09 13.86 3.21
CA THR A 470 -7.23 12.74 4.15
C THR A 470 -6.46 12.94 5.47
N GLY A 471 -5.66 14.00 5.54
CA GLY A 471 -4.87 14.38 6.72
C GLY A 471 -3.45 13.83 6.70
N HIS A 472 -2.58 14.45 7.49
CA HIS A 472 -1.19 14.05 7.69
C HIS A 472 -1.10 12.66 8.33
N GLY A 473 -1.90 12.41 9.37
CA GLY A 473 -1.81 11.22 10.22
C GLY A 473 -2.58 10.00 9.73
N SER A 474 -3.07 9.98 8.48
CA SER A 474 -3.86 8.88 7.90
C SER A 474 -3.08 8.17 6.78
N PRO A 475 -2.32 7.09 7.06
CA PRO A 475 -1.65 6.32 6.02
C PRO A 475 -2.68 5.67 5.08
N LEU A 476 -2.58 5.94 3.78
CA LEU A 476 -3.51 5.40 2.79
C LEU A 476 -2.99 4.07 2.21
N PRO A 477 -3.83 3.04 2.02
CA PRO A 477 -3.38 1.72 1.56
C PRO A 477 -2.61 1.70 0.24
N HIS A 478 -2.88 2.67 -0.64
CA HIS A 478 -2.26 2.79 -1.96
C HIS A 478 -0.97 3.63 -1.95
N LEU A 479 -0.69 4.35 -0.86
CA LEU A 479 0.51 5.16 -0.69
C LEU A 479 1.49 4.47 0.27
N LYS A 480 2.78 4.68 0.05
CA LYS A 480 3.82 4.14 0.91
C LYS A 480 3.65 4.66 2.34
N HIS A 481 3.76 3.76 3.31
CA HIS A 481 4.01 4.03 4.72
C HIS A 481 5.39 3.48 5.09
N GLY A 482 6.12 4.13 6.00
CA GLY A 482 7.53 3.81 6.24
C GLY A 482 8.48 4.88 5.70
N GLY A 483 9.66 5.03 6.30
CA GLY A 483 10.61 6.10 6.00
C GLY A 483 12.06 5.69 6.28
N PRO A 484 13.05 6.44 5.76
CA PRO A 484 14.46 6.10 5.92
C PRO A 484 14.94 6.33 7.36
N GLY A 485 16.17 5.90 7.66
CA GLY A 485 16.88 6.27 8.90
C GLY A 485 16.12 5.89 10.17
N ARG A 486 15.84 6.88 11.03
CA ARG A 486 15.17 6.68 12.33
C ARG A 486 13.83 5.98 12.21
N ALA A 487 13.05 6.30 11.18
CA ALA A 487 11.75 5.70 10.92
C ALA A 487 11.81 4.19 10.59
N GLY A 488 13.01 3.61 10.46
CA GLY A 488 13.26 2.17 10.39
C GLY A 488 13.83 1.68 9.05
N GLY A 489 13.69 2.47 7.99
CA GLY A 489 14.13 2.11 6.63
C GLY A 489 13.21 1.14 5.91
N GLY A 490 12.13 0.69 6.55
CA GLY A 490 11.13 -0.20 5.99
C GLY A 490 10.12 0.51 5.10
N GLU A 491 9.35 -0.30 4.37
CA GLU A 491 8.20 0.13 3.57
C GLU A 491 7.02 -0.81 3.79
N GLU A 492 5.85 -0.22 4.02
CA GLU A 492 4.56 -0.86 4.19
C GLU A 492 3.54 -0.13 3.31
N LEU A 493 2.35 -0.71 3.15
CA LEU A 493 1.34 -0.21 2.22
C LEU A 493 1.87 -0.03 0.79
N GLY A 494 1.66 1.14 0.17
CA GLY A 494 2.16 1.41 -1.18
C GLY A 494 1.48 0.58 -2.29
N GLY A 495 0.28 0.08 -2.01
CA GLY A 495 -0.49 -0.78 -2.92
C GLY A 495 0.21 -2.11 -3.17
N LEU A 496 0.43 -2.45 -4.44
CA LEU A 496 1.06 -3.72 -4.80
C LEU A 496 2.53 -3.82 -4.35
N ARG A 497 3.17 -2.72 -3.95
CA ARG A 497 4.54 -2.75 -3.38
C ARG A 497 4.59 -3.62 -2.13
N ALA A 498 3.64 -3.48 -1.20
CA ALA A 498 3.59 -4.32 0.00
C ALA A 498 3.39 -5.80 -0.32
N VAL A 499 2.57 -6.14 -1.33
CA VAL A 499 2.37 -7.54 -1.73
C VAL A 499 3.69 -8.16 -2.17
N ARG A 500 4.54 -7.41 -2.89
CA ARG A 500 5.83 -7.89 -3.40
C ARG A 500 6.84 -8.23 -2.28
N HIS A 501 6.74 -7.65 -1.09
CA HIS A 501 7.63 -8.01 0.04
C HIS A 501 7.46 -9.46 0.49
N TYR A 502 6.25 -10.00 0.32
CA TYR A 502 5.90 -11.37 0.70
C TYR A 502 6.04 -12.37 -0.45
N LEU A 503 6.50 -11.90 -1.61
CA LEU A 503 6.83 -12.73 -2.77
C LEU A 503 8.36 -12.87 -2.89
N GLN A 504 8.81 -13.93 -3.54
CA GLN A 504 10.19 -14.16 -3.94
C GLN A 504 10.35 -13.82 -5.41
N ARG A 505 11.19 -12.83 -5.71
CA ARG A 505 11.58 -12.49 -7.08
C ARG A 505 12.61 -13.49 -7.58
N THR A 506 12.38 -14.00 -8.78
CA THR A 506 13.25 -14.96 -9.46
C THR A 506 13.43 -14.51 -10.91
N ALA A 507 14.69 -14.38 -11.34
CA ALA A 507 14.99 -14.17 -12.76
C ALA A 507 14.88 -15.51 -13.48
N LEU A 508 13.83 -15.66 -14.29
CA LEU A 508 13.61 -16.82 -15.14
C LEU A 508 14.31 -16.58 -16.48
N GLN A 509 15.17 -17.52 -16.88
CA GLN A 509 15.84 -17.51 -18.18
C GLN A 509 15.51 -18.80 -18.92
N ALA A 510 15.07 -18.67 -20.17
CA ALA A 510 14.66 -19.81 -20.97
C ALA A 510 14.61 -19.46 -22.47
N ASP A 511 14.40 -20.47 -23.31
CA ASP A 511 13.93 -20.25 -24.68
C ASP A 511 12.48 -19.70 -24.68
N PRO A 512 12.02 -19.09 -25.79
CA PRO A 512 10.70 -18.49 -25.87
C PRO A 512 9.53 -19.45 -25.54
N THR A 513 9.59 -20.69 -26.02
CA THR A 513 8.51 -21.68 -25.84
C THR A 513 8.42 -22.14 -24.39
N THR A 514 9.55 -22.43 -23.76
CA THR A 514 9.60 -22.76 -22.32
C THR A 514 9.15 -21.58 -21.47
N LEU A 515 9.55 -20.36 -21.82
CA LEU A 515 9.12 -19.15 -21.11
C LEU A 515 7.60 -18.95 -21.20
N GLN A 516 7.00 -19.17 -22.38
CA GLN A 516 5.54 -19.18 -22.55
C GLN A 516 4.87 -20.23 -21.66
N ALA A 517 5.38 -21.47 -21.65
CA ALA A 517 4.79 -22.54 -20.85
C ALA A 517 4.81 -22.24 -19.34
N LEU A 518 5.89 -21.62 -18.84
CA LEU A 518 6.04 -21.27 -17.43
C LEU A 518 5.23 -20.03 -17.01
N THR A 519 5.08 -19.05 -17.91
CA THR A 519 4.43 -17.77 -17.60
C THR A 519 2.95 -17.75 -17.96
N GLY A 520 2.50 -18.62 -18.86
CA GLY A 520 1.13 -18.60 -19.38
C GLY A 520 0.83 -17.38 -20.25
N GLU A 521 1.87 -16.70 -20.78
CA GLU A 521 1.75 -15.61 -21.75
C GLU A 521 2.56 -15.94 -23.01
N TYR A 522 2.05 -15.59 -24.19
CA TYR A 522 2.80 -15.78 -25.43
C TYR A 522 4.06 -14.92 -25.42
N VAL A 523 5.17 -15.54 -25.77
CA VAL A 523 6.46 -14.88 -25.93
C VAL A 523 6.83 -14.91 -27.40
N ARG A 524 7.23 -13.76 -27.97
CA ARG A 524 7.64 -13.72 -29.39
C ARG A 524 8.78 -14.71 -29.63
N GLY A 525 8.63 -15.52 -30.67
CA GLY A 525 9.58 -16.59 -31.03
C GLY A 525 9.24 -17.94 -30.41
N ALA A 526 8.20 -18.03 -29.57
CA ALA A 526 7.67 -19.30 -29.10
C ALA A 526 7.00 -20.07 -30.24
N GLU A 527 6.92 -21.39 -30.07
CA GLU A 527 6.11 -22.24 -30.93
C GLU A 527 4.64 -21.80 -30.89
N VAL A 528 4.02 -21.78 -32.06
CA VAL A 528 2.62 -21.38 -32.24
C VAL A 528 1.77 -22.56 -32.66
N HIS A 529 0.49 -22.51 -32.33
CA HIS A 529 -0.50 -23.51 -32.72
C HIS A 529 -1.40 -22.93 -33.81
N GLU A 530 -1.26 -23.43 -35.04
CA GLU A 530 -2.14 -23.06 -36.15
C GLU A 530 -3.18 -24.16 -36.36
N ASP A 531 -4.45 -23.76 -36.36
CA ASP A 531 -5.61 -24.63 -36.57
C ASP A 531 -6.26 -24.26 -37.92
N ARG A 532 -7.00 -25.19 -38.53
CA ARG A 532 -7.86 -24.91 -39.69
C ARG A 532 -8.96 -23.92 -39.32
N LEU A 533 -9.41 -23.90 -38.06
CA LEU A 533 -10.40 -22.95 -37.56
C LEU A 533 -9.74 -21.61 -37.19
N HIS A 534 -10.29 -20.51 -37.72
CA HIS A 534 -9.86 -19.15 -37.40
C HIS A 534 -9.98 -18.88 -35.88
N PRO A 535 -8.96 -18.34 -35.19
CA PRO A 535 -9.00 -18.14 -33.74
C PRO A 535 -10.19 -17.31 -33.24
N PHE A 536 -10.63 -16.28 -33.98
CA PHE A 536 -11.85 -15.51 -33.63
C PHE A 536 -13.17 -16.31 -33.69
N ARG A 537 -13.15 -17.54 -34.20
CA ARG A 537 -14.30 -18.46 -34.18
C ARG A 537 -14.31 -19.38 -32.95
N LYS A 538 -13.23 -19.38 -32.16
CA LYS A 538 -13.11 -20.16 -30.92
C LYS A 538 -13.68 -19.37 -29.73
N THR A 539 -14.35 -20.07 -28.84
CA THR A 539 -14.79 -19.54 -27.54
C THR A 539 -13.59 -19.28 -26.61
N PHE A 540 -13.82 -18.54 -25.53
CA PHE A 540 -12.78 -18.27 -24.54
C PHE A 540 -12.13 -19.55 -24.00
N GLU A 541 -12.91 -20.60 -23.73
CA GLU A 541 -12.42 -21.88 -23.21
C GLU A 541 -11.60 -22.67 -24.25
N GLU A 542 -11.98 -22.62 -25.53
CA GLU A 542 -11.27 -23.32 -26.62
C GLU A 542 -9.94 -22.67 -26.97
N LEU A 543 -9.84 -21.34 -26.85
CA LEU A 543 -8.60 -20.60 -27.13
C LEU A 543 -7.48 -21.02 -26.18
N GLN A 544 -6.30 -21.31 -26.72
CA GLN A 544 -5.08 -21.53 -25.92
C GLN A 544 -4.07 -20.41 -26.18
N VAL A 545 -3.22 -20.12 -25.18
CA VAL A 545 -2.08 -19.22 -25.38
C VAL A 545 -1.16 -19.82 -26.43
N GLY A 546 -0.78 -19.03 -27.43
CA GLY A 546 -0.03 -19.51 -28.59
C GLY A 546 -0.88 -19.91 -29.80
N ASP A 547 -2.22 -19.99 -29.67
CA ASP A 547 -3.11 -20.15 -30.84
C ASP A 547 -2.89 -18.98 -31.80
N SER A 548 -2.59 -19.27 -33.06
CA SER A 548 -2.16 -18.25 -34.02
C SER A 548 -2.84 -18.36 -35.37
N LEU A 549 -3.01 -17.21 -36.00
CA LEU A 549 -3.40 -17.02 -37.38
C LEU A 549 -2.30 -16.26 -38.10
N LEU A 550 -1.87 -16.80 -39.23
CA LEU A 550 -0.98 -16.12 -40.14
C LEU A 550 -1.76 -15.69 -41.40
N THR A 551 -2.03 -14.40 -41.56
CA THR A 551 -2.99 -13.88 -42.55
C THR A 551 -2.51 -14.04 -44.00
N PRO A 552 -3.38 -13.83 -45.00
CA PRO A 552 -2.94 -13.50 -46.36
C PRO A 552 -2.11 -12.21 -46.41
N ARG A 553 -1.48 -11.97 -47.56
CA ARG A 553 -0.67 -10.78 -47.85
C ARG A 553 -1.51 -9.68 -48.50
N ARG A 554 -1.16 -8.41 -48.24
CA ARG A 554 -1.70 -7.23 -48.91
C ARG A 554 -0.58 -6.30 -49.36
N THR A 555 -0.55 -5.95 -50.63
CA THR A 555 0.38 -4.94 -51.16
C THR A 555 -0.17 -3.55 -50.89
N VAL A 556 0.66 -2.68 -50.32
CA VAL A 556 0.35 -1.27 -50.04
C VAL A 556 0.67 -0.44 -51.27
N THR A 557 -0.29 0.32 -51.75
CA THR A 557 -0.16 1.13 -52.97
C THR A 557 -0.25 2.63 -52.67
N GLU A 558 0.19 3.47 -53.60
CA GLU A 558 -0.06 4.92 -53.51
C GLU A 558 -1.55 5.25 -53.44
N GLY A 559 -2.40 4.45 -54.10
CA GLY A 559 -3.86 4.57 -54.05
C GLY A 559 -4.41 4.34 -52.65
N ASP A 560 -3.89 3.35 -51.93
CA ASP A 560 -4.27 3.10 -50.52
C ASP A 560 -3.90 4.27 -49.62
N VAL A 561 -2.67 4.77 -49.74
CA VAL A 561 -2.15 5.88 -48.90
C VAL A 561 -2.90 7.18 -49.18
N SER A 562 -3.18 7.45 -50.46
CA SER A 562 -3.97 8.62 -50.87
C SER A 562 -5.42 8.52 -50.38
N ALA A 563 -6.05 7.35 -50.50
CA ALA A 563 -7.41 7.12 -50.03
C ALA A 563 -7.49 7.23 -48.50
N PHE A 564 -6.51 6.68 -47.77
CA PHE A 564 -6.47 6.79 -46.32
C PHE A 564 -6.21 8.23 -45.86
N ALA A 565 -5.32 8.97 -46.51
CA ALA A 565 -5.12 10.40 -46.23
C ALA A 565 -6.39 11.22 -46.43
N ALA A 566 -7.14 10.92 -47.50
CA ALA A 566 -8.42 11.58 -47.77
C ALA A 566 -9.50 11.21 -46.74
N LEU A 567 -9.58 9.93 -46.37
CA LEU A 567 -10.59 9.42 -45.44
C LEU A 567 -10.34 9.86 -43.99
N SER A 568 -9.09 9.73 -43.53
CA SER A 568 -8.70 10.08 -42.15
C SER A 568 -8.50 11.58 -41.95
N GLY A 569 -8.24 12.32 -43.03
CA GLY A 569 -7.81 13.71 -42.98
C GLY A 569 -6.32 13.90 -42.69
N ASP A 570 -5.57 12.82 -42.42
CA ASP A 570 -4.13 12.88 -42.17
C ASP A 570 -3.37 13.06 -43.48
N ARG A 571 -3.05 14.33 -43.79
CA ARG A 571 -2.24 14.71 -44.96
C ARG A 571 -0.80 15.02 -44.59
N PHE A 572 -0.26 14.42 -43.52
CA PHE A 572 1.12 14.63 -43.10
C PHE A 572 2.12 14.42 -44.25
N TYR A 573 3.10 15.31 -44.36
CA TYR A 573 3.97 15.45 -45.53
C TYR A 573 4.71 14.16 -45.89
N ALA A 574 5.09 13.36 -44.90
CA ALA A 574 5.79 12.09 -45.11
C ALA A 574 4.95 11.04 -45.87
N HIS A 575 3.65 11.25 -46.02
CA HIS A 575 2.74 10.35 -46.75
C HIS A 575 2.26 10.94 -48.07
N THR A 576 2.15 12.27 -48.16
CA THR A 576 1.40 12.95 -49.24
C THR A 576 2.25 13.87 -50.11
N ASP A 577 3.37 14.39 -49.60
CA ASP A 577 4.22 15.37 -50.30
C ASP A 577 5.52 14.70 -50.73
N GLU A 578 5.70 14.55 -52.05
CA GLU A 578 6.88 13.89 -52.60
C GLU A 578 8.17 14.70 -52.40
N ILE A 579 8.09 16.03 -52.43
CA ILE A 579 9.27 16.90 -52.32
C ILE A 579 9.74 16.88 -50.86
N ALA A 580 8.82 17.14 -49.92
CA ALA A 580 9.16 17.18 -48.50
C ALA A 580 9.58 15.80 -47.96
N ALA A 581 8.99 14.70 -48.44
CA ALA A 581 9.35 13.36 -47.99
C ALA A 581 10.77 12.94 -48.43
N ARG A 582 11.28 13.43 -49.56
CA ARG A 582 12.67 13.19 -50.01
C ARG A 582 13.70 13.80 -49.07
N GLU A 583 13.37 14.92 -48.43
CA GLU A 583 14.23 15.60 -47.45
C GLU A 583 14.04 15.04 -46.02
N SER A 584 13.08 14.14 -45.83
CA SER A 584 12.81 13.50 -44.55
C SER A 584 13.76 12.34 -44.26
N LEU A 585 13.75 11.85 -43.02
CA LEU A 585 14.51 10.66 -42.61
C LEU A 585 14.16 9.37 -43.40
N PHE A 586 13.03 9.35 -44.10
CA PHE A 586 12.57 8.21 -44.89
C PHE A 586 13.09 8.25 -46.33
N GLY A 587 13.54 9.41 -46.83
CA GLY A 587 13.99 9.62 -48.21
C GLY A 587 12.90 9.48 -49.29
N GLN A 588 11.68 9.10 -48.93
CA GLN A 588 10.53 8.93 -49.82
C GLN A 588 9.22 8.99 -49.02
N ARG A 589 8.09 9.07 -49.72
CA ARG A 589 6.77 8.93 -49.11
C ARG A 589 6.58 7.50 -48.61
N VAL A 590 6.00 7.36 -47.42
CA VAL A 590 5.72 6.07 -46.78
C VAL A 590 4.23 5.99 -46.44
N ALA A 591 3.71 4.79 -46.21
CA ALA A 591 2.32 4.61 -45.78
C ALA A 591 2.09 5.11 -44.35
N HIS A 592 0.86 5.55 -44.03
CA HIS A 592 0.48 5.91 -42.66
C HIS A 592 0.58 4.69 -41.75
N GLY A 593 1.18 4.84 -40.58
CA GLY A 593 1.17 3.78 -39.57
C GLY A 593 -0.26 3.32 -39.22
N TYR A 594 -1.21 4.26 -39.09
CA TYR A 594 -2.62 3.94 -38.83
C TYR A 594 -3.32 3.25 -40.00
N PHE A 595 -2.86 3.47 -41.24
CA PHE A 595 -3.30 2.67 -42.36
C PHE A 595 -2.80 1.23 -42.22
N ILE A 596 -1.52 1.01 -41.87
CA ILE A 596 -0.97 -0.34 -41.65
C ILE A 596 -1.74 -1.06 -40.54
N LEU A 597 -2.04 -0.38 -39.43
CA LEU A 597 -2.88 -0.90 -38.34
C LEU A 597 -4.28 -1.31 -38.85
N SER A 598 -4.95 -0.41 -39.58
CA SER A 598 -6.28 -0.66 -40.14
C SER A 598 -6.28 -1.81 -41.15
N ALA A 599 -5.26 -1.88 -41.99
CA ALA A 599 -5.09 -2.92 -43.00
C ALA A 599 -4.79 -4.27 -42.34
N ALA A 600 -3.97 -4.31 -41.30
CA ALA A 600 -3.73 -5.52 -40.51
C ALA A 600 -5.03 -6.03 -39.88
N ALA A 601 -5.82 -5.17 -39.24
CA ALA A 601 -7.13 -5.53 -38.70
C ALA A 601 -8.06 -6.11 -39.79
N GLY A 602 -8.10 -5.49 -40.97
CA GLY A 602 -8.85 -6.02 -42.11
C GLY A 602 -8.38 -7.39 -42.61
N LEU A 603 -7.16 -7.82 -42.27
CA LEU A 603 -6.60 -9.13 -42.64
C LEU A 603 -6.90 -10.23 -41.62
N PHE A 604 -6.95 -9.93 -40.32
CA PHE A 604 -7.12 -10.94 -39.27
C PHE A 604 -8.49 -10.94 -38.58
N VAL A 605 -9.32 -9.91 -38.76
CA VAL A 605 -10.66 -9.89 -38.15
C VAL A 605 -11.60 -10.74 -39.01
N ASP A 606 -12.21 -11.76 -38.39
CA ASP A 606 -13.27 -12.51 -39.04
C ASP A 606 -14.56 -11.65 -39.13
N PRO A 607 -15.18 -11.53 -40.33
CA PRO A 607 -16.33 -10.65 -40.53
C PRO A 607 -17.68 -11.25 -40.07
N GLY A 608 -17.74 -12.55 -39.78
CA GLY A 608 -18.98 -13.22 -39.38
C GLY A 608 -19.25 -13.11 -37.87
N VAL A 609 -20.52 -13.28 -37.50
CA VAL A 609 -20.90 -13.39 -36.07
C VAL A 609 -20.20 -14.60 -35.44
N GLY A 610 -19.61 -14.41 -34.27
CA GLY A 610 -18.85 -15.42 -33.57
C GLY A 610 -18.62 -15.08 -32.09
N PRO A 611 -17.75 -15.82 -31.38
CA PRO A 611 -17.50 -15.62 -29.96
C PRO A 611 -16.83 -14.28 -29.61
N VAL A 612 -16.16 -13.62 -30.54
CA VAL A 612 -15.60 -12.29 -30.33
C VAL A 612 -16.74 -11.26 -30.23
N LEU A 613 -16.89 -10.66 -29.05
CA LEU A 613 -17.96 -9.71 -28.74
C LEU A 613 -17.55 -8.26 -29.06
N ALA A 614 -16.32 -7.88 -28.74
CA ALA A 614 -15.81 -6.53 -28.98
C ALA A 614 -14.28 -6.50 -29.02
N ASN A 615 -13.72 -5.83 -30.03
CA ASN A 615 -12.33 -5.37 -30.02
C ASN A 615 -12.32 -3.94 -29.48
N TYR A 616 -11.97 -3.75 -28.21
CA TYR A 616 -12.24 -2.50 -27.50
C TYR A 616 -10.98 -1.73 -27.10
N GLY A 617 -9.80 -2.31 -27.25
CA GLY A 617 -8.56 -1.68 -26.83
C GLY A 617 -7.35 -2.16 -27.59
N LEU A 618 -6.31 -1.33 -27.55
CA LEU A 618 -5.00 -1.62 -28.10
C LEU A 618 -3.94 -1.10 -27.12
N GLU A 619 -2.85 -1.85 -26.96
CA GLU A 619 -1.73 -1.50 -26.09
C GLU A 619 -0.40 -1.65 -26.84
N GLY A 620 0.61 -0.88 -26.43
CA GLY A 620 2.00 -1.09 -26.85
C GLY A 620 2.29 -0.90 -28.34
N LEU A 621 1.47 -0.17 -29.11
CA LEU A 621 1.73 0.04 -30.54
C LEU A 621 3.07 0.72 -30.79
N ARG A 622 3.87 0.08 -31.63
CA ARG A 622 5.11 0.61 -32.17
C ARG A 622 5.16 0.36 -33.67
N PHE A 623 5.52 1.40 -34.41
CA PHE A 623 5.96 1.30 -35.80
C PHE A 623 7.49 1.23 -35.79
N ILE A 624 8.05 0.18 -36.35
CA ILE A 624 9.48 -0.13 -36.25
C ILE A 624 10.16 0.30 -37.55
N GLU A 625 9.76 -0.30 -38.66
CA GLU A 625 10.24 0.05 -40.00
C GLU A 625 9.12 0.68 -40.84
N PRO A 626 9.45 1.66 -41.69
CA PRO A 626 8.48 2.26 -42.60
C PRO A 626 8.02 1.24 -43.64
N VAL A 627 6.77 1.41 -44.10
CA VAL A 627 6.20 0.64 -45.22
C VAL A 627 6.14 1.56 -46.44
N GLY A 628 6.93 1.26 -47.46
CA GLY A 628 6.97 1.99 -48.71
C GLY A 628 5.81 1.64 -49.65
N PHE A 629 5.69 2.38 -50.74
CA PHE A 629 4.71 2.06 -51.78
C PHE A 629 5.22 0.85 -52.57
N GLY A 630 4.36 -0.15 -52.76
CA GLY A 630 4.70 -1.45 -53.36
C GLY A 630 5.14 -2.51 -52.34
N ASP A 631 5.37 -2.15 -51.08
CA ASP A 631 5.65 -3.12 -50.03
C ASP A 631 4.42 -3.99 -49.75
N THR A 632 4.67 -5.25 -49.42
CA THR A 632 3.61 -6.19 -49.07
C THR A 632 3.64 -6.48 -47.59
N ILE A 633 2.52 -6.25 -46.92
CA ILE A 633 2.36 -6.53 -45.49
C ILE A 633 1.59 -7.83 -45.25
N ARG A 634 1.86 -8.45 -44.10
CA ARG A 634 1.17 -9.62 -43.57
C ARG A 634 1.09 -9.51 -42.06
N ALA A 635 0.00 -9.96 -41.44
CA ALA A 635 -0.13 -9.97 -39.99
C ALA A 635 -0.03 -11.41 -39.46
N ARG A 636 0.60 -11.57 -38.30
CA ARG A 636 0.45 -12.73 -37.42
C ARG A 636 -0.31 -12.27 -36.18
N LEU A 637 -1.46 -12.89 -35.95
CA LEU A 637 -2.29 -12.72 -34.77
C LEU A 637 -2.08 -13.95 -33.88
N THR A 638 -1.73 -13.76 -32.61
CA THR A 638 -1.50 -14.87 -31.68
C THR A 638 -2.15 -14.58 -30.33
N VAL A 639 -2.81 -15.54 -29.72
CA VAL A 639 -3.35 -15.40 -28.35
C VAL A 639 -2.20 -15.17 -27.41
N HIS A 640 -2.13 -13.98 -26.82
CA HIS A 640 -1.07 -13.61 -25.89
C HIS A 640 -1.38 -14.02 -24.46
N SER A 641 -2.55 -13.65 -23.95
CA SER A 641 -2.97 -14.04 -22.62
C SER A 641 -4.50 -14.01 -22.51
N LYS A 642 -5.02 -14.65 -21.46
CA LYS A 642 -6.45 -14.80 -21.22
C LYS A 642 -6.78 -14.48 -19.77
N THR A 643 -7.76 -13.61 -19.56
CA THR A 643 -8.25 -13.26 -18.23
C THR A 643 -9.77 -13.41 -18.18
N ALA A 644 -10.25 -14.37 -17.39
CA ALA A 644 -11.68 -14.53 -17.17
C ALA A 644 -12.23 -13.31 -16.42
N ARG A 645 -13.40 -12.81 -16.82
CA ARG A 645 -14.12 -11.79 -16.04
C ARG A 645 -15.03 -12.47 -15.03
N ASP A 646 -15.19 -11.82 -13.88
CA ASP A 646 -16.28 -12.15 -12.97
C ASP A 646 -17.62 -11.89 -13.65
N GLN A 647 -18.54 -12.82 -13.49
CA GLN A 647 -19.89 -12.71 -14.01
C GLN A 647 -20.64 -11.62 -13.23
N LYS A 648 -21.16 -10.62 -13.97
CA LYS A 648 -22.11 -9.64 -13.42
C LYS A 648 -23.52 -10.09 -13.74
N ALA A 649 -24.45 -9.86 -12.82
CA ALA A 649 -25.86 -10.15 -13.05
C ALA A 649 -26.37 -9.40 -14.29
N GLY A 650 -26.95 -10.13 -15.25
CA GLY A 650 -27.48 -9.57 -16.50
C GLY A 650 -26.49 -9.45 -17.66
N GLU A 651 -25.20 -9.77 -17.48
CA GLU A 651 -24.21 -9.81 -18.57
C GLU A 651 -23.93 -11.26 -19.02
N PRO A 652 -23.78 -11.53 -20.33
CA PRO A 652 -23.36 -12.85 -20.81
C PRO A 652 -21.93 -13.18 -20.32
N PRO A 653 -21.64 -14.46 -19.98
CA PRO A 653 -20.31 -14.89 -19.59
C PRO A 653 -19.25 -14.49 -20.63
N SER A 654 -18.20 -13.80 -20.18
CA SER A 654 -17.15 -13.32 -21.06
C SER A 654 -15.79 -13.28 -20.37
N GLY A 655 -14.73 -13.25 -21.17
CA GLY A 655 -13.36 -13.06 -20.75
C GLY A 655 -12.64 -12.09 -21.67
N VAL A 656 -11.56 -11.50 -21.18
CA VAL A 656 -10.66 -10.68 -22.00
C VAL A 656 -9.56 -11.57 -22.55
N VAL A 657 -9.44 -11.61 -23.88
CA VAL A 657 -8.33 -12.23 -24.58
C VAL A 657 -7.45 -11.10 -25.12
N LYS A 658 -6.19 -11.10 -24.70
CA LYS A 658 -5.17 -10.23 -25.26
C LYS A 658 -4.50 -10.99 -26.41
N TRP A 659 -4.35 -10.34 -27.54
CA TRP A 659 -3.67 -10.89 -28.72
C TRP A 659 -2.39 -10.12 -28.99
N GLN A 660 -1.32 -10.83 -29.32
CA GLN A 660 -0.13 -10.25 -29.92
C GLN A 660 -0.35 -10.13 -31.42
N VAL A 661 -0.17 -8.93 -31.97
CA VAL A 661 -0.19 -8.70 -33.41
C VAL A 661 1.17 -8.24 -33.87
N ASP A 662 1.77 -9.01 -34.77
CA ASP A 662 3.05 -8.70 -35.41
C ASP A 662 2.82 -8.58 -36.92
N VAL A 663 3.10 -7.40 -37.48
CA VAL A 663 2.97 -7.12 -38.91
C VAL A 663 4.35 -7.13 -39.54
N THR A 664 4.56 -7.97 -40.55
CA THR A 664 5.83 -8.07 -41.28
C THR A 664 5.66 -7.71 -42.75
N ASN A 665 6.76 -7.30 -43.38
CA ASN A 665 6.81 -7.04 -44.83
C ASN A 665 7.24 -8.29 -45.63
N GLN A 666 7.47 -8.14 -46.94
CA GLN A 666 7.94 -9.21 -47.83
C GLN A 666 9.33 -9.77 -47.49
N HIS A 667 10.10 -9.07 -46.66
CA HIS A 667 11.43 -9.46 -46.19
C HIS A 667 11.39 -10.06 -44.78
N ASP A 668 10.20 -10.42 -44.29
CA ASP A 668 9.94 -10.88 -42.93
C ASP A 668 10.43 -9.90 -41.84
N THR A 669 10.60 -8.63 -42.20
CA THR A 669 10.98 -7.57 -41.27
C THR A 669 9.75 -7.05 -40.56
N LEU A 670 9.82 -6.93 -39.24
CA LEU A 670 8.72 -6.44 -38.41
C LEU A 670 8.53 -4.93 -38.63
N VAL A 671 7.38 -4.53 -39.17
CA VAL A 671 7.05 -3.12 -39.47
C VAL A 671 6.17 -2.49 -38.40
N ALA A 672 5.29 -3.28 -37.79
CA ALA A 672 4.45 -2.83 -36.69
C ALA A 672 4.18 -3.96 -35.69
N THR A 673 4.08 -3.62 -34.42
CA THR A 673 3.69 -4.58 -33.37
C THR A 673 2.83 -3.90 -32.31
N TYR A 674 1.84 -4.63 -31.79
CA TYR A 674 0.94 -4.16 -30.76
C TYR A 674 0.18 -5.32 -30.11
N GLN A 675 -0.51 -5.02 -29.02
CA GLN A 675 -1.42 -5.95 -28.37
C GLN A 675 -2.87 -5.49 -28.55
N LEU A 676 -3.74 -6.39 -29.01
CA LEU A 676 -5.18 -6.14 -29.17
C LEU A 676 -5.95 -6.72 -27.98
N LEU A 677 -6.86 -5.93 -27.40
CA LEU A 677 -7.74 -6.36 -26.32
C LEU A 677 -9.14 -6.69 -26.87
N THR A 678 -9.54 -7.94 -26.68
CA THR A 678 -10.80 -8.46 -27.19
C THR A 678 -11.63 -9.05 -26.07
N LEU A 679 -12.91 -8.67 -25.99
CA LEU A 679 -13.90 -9.35 -25.18
C LEU A 679 -14.42 -10.57 -25.95
N VAL A 680 -14.28 -11.76 -25.38
CA VAL A 680 -14.69 -13.03 -26.00
C VAL A 680 -15.70 -13.73 -25.11
N ALA A 681 -16.77 -14.24 -25.72
CA ALA A 681 -17.80 -15.01 -25.04
C ALA A 681 -17.22 -16.31 -24.47
N ARG A 682 -17.67 -16.65 -23.27
CA ARG A 682 -17.38 -17.93 -22.62
C ARG A 682 -18.51 -18.91 -22.92
N ALA A 683 -18.18 -20.19 -23.01
CA ALA A 683 -19.19 -21.24 -23.10
C ALA A 683 -20.08 -21.21 -21.84
N PRO A 684 -21.38 -21.57 -21.94
CA PRO A 684 -22.22 -21.78 -20.76
C PRO A 684 -21.53 -22.81 -19.87
N GLN A 685 -21.28 -22.49 -18.60
CA GLN A 685 -20.87 -23.50 -17.64
C GLN A 685 -22.09 -24.37 -17.35
N ASP A 686 -21.99 -25.68 -17.60
CA ASP A 686 -22.95 -26.65 -17.07
C ASP A 686 -23.00 -26.44 -15.55
N GLN A 687 -24.18 -26.06 -15.05
CA GLN A 687 -24.41 -25.76 -13.62
C GLN A 687 -24.34 -27.01 -12.75
#